data_AF-A0A954SIB0-F1
#
_entry.id   AF-A0A954SIB0-F1
#
_cell.length_a   1.000
_cell.length_b   1.000
_cell.length_c   1.000
_cell.angle_alpha   90.00
_cell.angle_beta   90.00
_cell.angle_gamma   90.00
#
_symmetry.space_group_name_H-M   'P 1'
#
loop_
_entity.id
_entity.type
_entity.pdbx_description
1 polymer ?
#
loop_
_entity_poly.entity_id
_entity_poly.type
_entity_poly.pdbx_seq_one_letter_code
_entity_poly.pdbx_strand_id
1 'polypeptide(L)'
;MSVQWYFRKGATVYGPLTPKALFLLAESGQLQPTDEVLRDDLDRWFPAEKVKGLKFRDARALSTPPLPSQQDSPPPKPTPSRPKQTPPAPQPIARGGLDEFFSDDEEEDDLVEVLDAPTPPQVVQRIKDAEQRNVLLMSDGTWKYGPHDERAEDLVEDRIHNKAPTALIDPKQEYFKLDYSRATMKEHLFEYPILAPILIPVALVNRVFRFSTGGSTDDPPVRKLQLCEISNDQIPEFHRKKLDPIVQNMVDLGFKQAFTYLIEDPLHTTTSVWMTFVHPDGNSFARVQCRQWRGNPTQDRGCYPVFVTEFRDGTFLASTAAPPDLIAPPGCIINRRKKKKPDVLWESHQKYLREKCGDKLVRSNRTAEEVRSATERLHQMHTDFHLQRGVFKPLEAKDFKKLEEASQKVVRARSSGLQNPEVIAELEKIQEKKPSWVNAILLLVISAAFFLGVGAVQWSWRFAVMLIGILFVHELGHYLAMMMFGYKNLKMFFIPFFGAAVSGRHYNVAGWKKVLVSLAGPLPGIYLGIGLGIYGLYHKHELSMEIALLSIVLNAFNLIPVLPLDGGWVMHAILFCRHPLLDTAFRVMAGLGLVLLGGLSGGRVMVGVATAMFISLPLTYRIAKVTDRLRRKGGVVISPDAKSVPIDVADEIISELRAGSTHNANNKQLAEFTLQVFEGVNATPPNWLASLFFSGLHFGSFFLAAFFAMLLVIGQQGDLGDFMLAAVTKPETPYECGSVQTWNGPGYDEAGAKTESTLVAPFKEAALAGENFEKLKGTLPAASRMTWFGATLLIQFPPTENDAQLRVFGELEKSCGKEVFICQPGVPMMVNLTCIMDELDEAAELEKEITPIWQIPNTAGLIAPWHKNDRRTPEEKQKHRFARETYRKLTRSSFLEDEGLESEEVEEIDLEFKKLLEESELARRTGDKRKSKMLAEQMSEHQQKKEQKRIEEIRNLGPEKVDLEVITAYEAWQSALKEAQKQRAELFKPETGIKYDPVKAKELLQPAEAKQQEIFKLMGQLPQDENNPTPPLVIKSGHLTRAGLLMTFNFLQIPNGATGLPAFAEWLCQLGCMDITYGVSQGYDFDLDIAEELESEDPQDEAMNGQEADPPDKNDVETKEENKEE
;
A
#
# COMPACT_ATOMS: atom_id res chain seq x y z
N MET A 1 -0.20 53.78 -1.55
CA MET A 1 0.77 54.17 -2.58
C MET A 1 2.03 53.34 -2.36
N SER A 2 2.51 52.65 -3.40
CA SER A 2 3.72 51.80 -3.29
C SER A 2 4.96 52.69 -3.26
N VAL A 3 5.70 52.66 -2.16
CA VAL A 3 6.97 53.38 -1.99
C VAL A 3 7.93 53.00 -3.12
N GLN A 4 8.30 53.97 -3.96
CA GLN A 4 9.24 53.82 -5.06
C GLN A 4 10.65 54.23 -4.65
N TRP A 5 11.63 53.59 -5.27
CA TRP A 5 13.04 53.83 -5.03
C TRP A 5 13.74 54.31 -6.29
N TYR A 6 14.74 55.14 -6.12
CA TYR A 6 15.66 55.57 -7.18
C TYR A 6 17.08 55.31 -6.71
N PHE A 7 18.00 55.08 -7.63
CA PHE A 7 19.43 55.04 -7.34
C PHE A 7 20.20 55.86 -8.36
N ARG A 8 21.35 56.42 -7.98
CA ARG A 8 22.23 57.13 -8.91
C ARG A 8 23.61 56.51 -8.93
N LYS A 9 24.16 56.40 -10.14
CA LYS A 9 25.52 55.93 -10.41
C LYS A 9 26.25 57.05 -11.12
N GLY A 10 27.10 57.77 -10.40
CA GLY A 10 27.65 59.05 -10.87
C GLY A 10 26.56 60.12 -11.05
N ALA A 11 26.44 60.67 -12.26
CA ALA A 11 25.48 61.73 -12.59
C ALA A 11 24.10 61.22 -13.07
N THR A 12 23.94 59.92 -13.29
CA THR A 12 22.74 59.34 -13.89
C THR A 12 21.82 58.76 -12.82
N VAL A 13 20.54 59.16 -12.82
CA VAL A 13 19.50 58.68 -11.90
C VAL A 13 18.67 57.59 -12.59
N TYR A 14 18.44 56.47 -11.88
CA TYR A 14 17.71 55.30 -12.33
C TYR A 14 16.50 55.05 -11.41
N GLY A 15 15.32 54.86 -12.00
CA GLY A 15 14.06 54.56 -11.30
C GLY A 15 12.84 55.06 -12.09
N PRO A 16 11.62 54.91 -11.57
CA PRO A 16 11.28 54.34 -10.26
C PRO A 16 11.47 52.80 -10.21
N LEU A 17 11.95 52.31 -9.09
CA LEU A 17 12.16 50.90 -8.79
C LEU A 17 11.26 50.47 -7.63
N THR A 18 10.68 49.28 -7.75
CA THR A 18 10.09 48.62 -6.58
C THR A 18 11.19 48.23 -5.59
N PRO A 19 10.90 48.11 -4.28
CA PRO A 19 11.88 47.65 -3.31
C PRO A 19 12.57 46.35 -3.74
N LYS A 20 11.80 45.39 -4.29
CA LYS A 20 12.30 44.10 -4.78
C LYS A 20 13.31 44.24 -5.91
N ALA A 21 13.13 45.19 -6.82
CA ALA A 21 14.08 45.46 -7.89
C ALA A 21 15.39 46.05 -7.33
N LEU A 22 15.31 46.91 -6.30
CA LEU A 22 16.49 47.45 -5.62
C LEU A 22 17.32 46.35 -4.91
N PHE A 23 16.67 45.38 -4.25
CA PHE A 23 17.34 44.22 -3.65
C PHE A 23 18.06 43.36 -4.71
N LEU A 24 17.41 43.08 -5.84
CA LEU A 24 18.01 42.31 -6.94
C LEU A 24 19.22 43.03 -7.56
N LEU A 25 19.20 44.36 -7.64
CA LEU A 25 20.34 45.14 -8.14
C LEU A 25 21.54 45.07 -7.19
N ALA A 26 21.31 45.09 -5.87
CA ALA A 26 22.38 44.88 -4.88
C ALA A 26 22.95 43.45 -4.94
N GLU A 27 22.08 42.43 -4.98
CA GLU A 27 22.50 41.03 -5.02
C GLU A 27 23.23 40.66 -6.32
N SER A 28 22.84 41.26 -7.45
CA SER A 28 23.51 41.07 -8.75
C SER A 28 24.84 41.82 -8.87
N GLY A 29 25.15 42.73 -7.94
CA GLY A 29 26.34 43.58 -7.97
C GLY A 29 26.23 44.79 -8.91
N GLN A 30 25.03 45.06 -9.45
CA GLN A 30 24.79 46.22 -10.32
C GLN A 30 24.64 47.53 -9.53
N LEU A 31 24.15 47.44 -8.29
CA LEU A 31 24.15 48.50 -7.28
C LEU A 31 25.31 48.24 -6.30
N GLN A 32 26.22 49.20 -6.17
CA GLN A 32 27.36 49.11 -5.25
C GLN A 32 27.05 49.76 -3.89
N PRO A 33 27.77 49.39 -2.81
CA PRO A 33 27.57 49.97 -1.47
C PRO A 33 27.62 51.52 -1.43
N THR A 34 28.49 52.10 -2.27
CA THR A 34 28.71 53.55 -2.38
C THR A 34 27.72 54.26 -3.32
N ASP A 35 26.95 53.53 -4.11
CA ASP A 35 25.93 54.15 -4.97
C ASP A 35 24.84 54.75 -4.08
N GLU A 36 24.31 55.91 -4.45
CA GLU A 36 23.30 56.57 -3.63
C GLU A 36 21.89 56.16 -4.06
N VAL A 37 21.01 55.99 -3.10
CA VAL A 37 19.61 55.64 -3.27
C VAL A 37 18.70 56.70 -2.63
N LEU A 38 17.53 56.90 -3.21
CA LEU A 38 16.49 57.81 -2.77
C LEU A 38 15.20 57.01 -2.65
N ARG A 39 14.48 57.18 -1.55
CA ARG A 39 13.11 56.68 -1.38
C ARG A 39 12.18 57.83 -1.66
N ASP A 40 11.11 57.62 -2.43
CA ASP A 40 10.22 58.69 -2.91
C ASP A 40 9.53 59.51 -1.80
N ASP A 41 9.46 59.01 -0.57
CA ASP A 41 8.98 59.69 0.64
C ASP A 41 10.09 60.36 1.46
N LEU A 42 11.36 60.27 1.02
CA LEU A 42 12.54 60.87 1.66
C LEU A 42 13.22 61.82 0.68
N ASP A 43 13.20 63.14 0.93
CA ASP A 43 13.82 64.16 0.08
C ASP A 43 15.37 64.20 0.16
N ARG A 44 16.03 63.07 0.41
CA ARG A 44 17.48 63.00 0.57
C ARG A 44 18.06 61.69 0.06
N TRP A 45 19.15 61.81 -0.71
CA TRP A 45 19.96 60.68 -1.16
C TRP A 45 20.83 60.13 -0.02
N PHE A 46 20.90 58.81 0.10
CA PHE A 46 21.76 58.12 1.06
C PHE A 46 22.50 56.95 0.39
N PRO A 47 23.73 56.61 0.83
CA PRO A 47 24.44 55.44 0.33
C PRO A 47 23.60 54.16 0.46
N ALA A 48 23.65 53.30 -0.56
CA ALA A 48 22.90 52.04 -0.62
C ALA A 48 23.21 51.14 0.59
N GLU A 49 24.45 51.15 1.08
CA GLU A 49 24.85 50.41 2.30
C GLU A 49 24.06 50.77 3.56
N LYS A 50 23.48 51.98 3.62
CA LYS A 50 22.68 52.43 4.77
C LYS A 50 21.24 51.89 4.72
N VAL A 51 20.84 51.25 3.63
CA VAL A 51 19.51 50.65 3.50
C VAL A 51 19.49 49.27 4.14
N LYS A 52 18.75 49.16 5.24
CA LYS A 52 18.64 47.93 6.01
C LYS A 52 18.12 46.78 5.12
N GLY A 53 18.95 45.77 4.93
CA GLY A 53 18.62 44.53 4.24
C GLY A 53 19.27 44.33 2.86
N LEU A 54 19.86 45.37 2.24
CA LEU A 54 20.56 45.19 0.98
C LEU A 54 21.83 44.36 1.18
N LYS A 55 22.01 43.31 0.35
CA LYS A 55 23.20 42.45 0.35
C LYS A 55 23.98 42.71 -0.94
N PHE A 56 25.23 43.12 -0.82
CA PHE A 56 26.10 43.43 -1.94
C PHE A 56 27.03 42.25 -2.26
N ARG A 57 27.25 41.99 -3.55
CA ARG A 57 28.17 40.94 -4.01
C ARG A 57 29.63 41.46 -3.94
N ASP A 58 30.53 40.70 -3.31
CA ASP A 58 31.93 41.08 -3.09
C ASP A 58 32.69 41.34 -4.41
N ALA A 59 33.19 42.56 -4.59
CA ALA A 59 33.86 43.03 -5.82
C ALA A 59 35.37 42.73 -5.89
N ARG A 60 35.92 41.88 -5.00
CA ARG A 60 37.36 41.56 -4.94
C ARG A 60 37.82 40.38 -5.81
N ALA A 61 36.95 39.78 -6.63
CA ALA A 61 37.30 38.60 -7.43
C ALA A 61 37.62 38.89 -8.92
N LEU A 62 37.92 40.13 -9.29
CA LEU A 62 38.25 40.50 -10.68
C LEU A 62 39.49 41.39 -10.73
N SER A 63 40.67 40.79 -10.62
CA SER A 63 41.92 41.39 -11.13
C SER A 63 42.64 40.36 -12.00
N THR A 64 42.51 40.50 -13.32
CA THR A 64 43.33 39.82 -14.32
C THR A 64 44.63 40.61 -14.55
N PRO A 65 45.76 39.95 -14.88
CA PRO A 65 46.95 40.63 -15.41
C PRO A 65 46.75 40.99 -16.90
N PRO A 66 47.54 41.93 -17.45
CA PRO A 66 47.24 42.59 -18.71
C PRO A 66 47.70 41.80 -19.95
N LEU A 67 46.93 41.89 -21.03
CA LEU A 67 47.36 41.57 -22.40
C LEU A 67 47.56 42.87 -23.20
N PRO A 68 48.43 42.84 -24.24
CA PRO A 68 48.97 44.04 -24.87
C PRO A 68 48.02 44.67 -25.89
N SER A 69 48.27 45.96 -26.06
CA SER A 69 47.67 46.96 -26.94
C SER A 69 47.46 46.55 -28.40
N GLN A 70 46.34 47.00 -28.98
CA GLN A 70 46.39 47.87 -30.18
C GLN A 70 45.11 48.72 -30.38
N GLN A 71 45.37 50.02 -30.51
CA GLN A 71 44.63 51.12 -31.14
C GLN A 71 44.03 50.74 -32.52
N ASP A 72 43.02 51.38 -33.14
CA ASP A 72 42.53 52.76 -33.13
C ASP A 72 41.07 52.86 -33.67
N SER A 73 40.44 54.00 -33.38
CA SER A 73 39.10 54.58 -33.72
C SER A 73 38.83 54.76 -35.26
N PRO A 74 37.76 55.42 -35.83
CA PRO A 74 36.65 56.27 -35.30
C PRO A 74 35.23 56.10 -36.00
N PRO A 75 34.20 56.96 -35.73
CA PRO A 75 32.73 56.73 -35.92
C PRO A 75 32.10 57.62 -37.05
N PRO A 76 30.80 58.08 -37.13
CA PRO A 76 29.43 57.64 -36.69
C PRO A 76 28.30 57.76 -37.79
N LYS A 77 26.99 57.61 -37.38
CA LYS A 77 25.77 58.44 -37.72
C LYS A 77 24.65 57.87 -38.69
N PRO A 78 23.38 58.42 -38.74
CA PRO A 78 22.20 57.95 -37.94
C PRO A 78 20.80 57.84 -38.67
N THR A 79 19.81 57.13 -38.04
CA THR A 79 18.28 57.23 -38.08
C THR A 79 17.53 57.09 -39.46
N PRO A 80 16.18 56.87 -39.60
CA PRO A 80 15.04 56.94 -38.66
C PRO A 80 13.92 55.84 -38.75
N SER A 81 12.86 56.08 -37.97
CA SER A 81 11.65 55.32 -37.56
C SER A 81 10.47 55.29 -38.55
N ARG A 82 9.54 54.28 -38.44
CA ARG A 82 8.04 54.40 -38.35
C ARG A 82 7.30 53.03 -38.23
N PRO A 83 5.95 52.91 -38.08
CA PRO A 83 5.27 52.56 -36.82
C PRO A 83 4.37 51.28 -36.84
N LYS A 84 3.78 50.98 -35.67
CA LYS A 84 2.79 49.93 -35.36
C LYS A 84 1.50 49.97 -36.20
N GLN A 85 0.98 48.79 -36.54
CA GLN A 85 -0.46 48.52 -36.67
C GLN A 85 -0.83 47.18 -35.98
N THR A 86 -1.95 47.22 -35.26
CA THR A 86 -2.53 46.15 -34.43
C THR A 86 -3.62 45.42 -35.24
N PRO A 87 -3.76 44.08 -35.14
CA PRO A 87 -4.81 43.33 -35.83
C PRO A 87 -6.16 43.40 -35.08
N PRO A 88 -7.32 43.33 -35.76
CA PRO A 88 -8.62 43.20 -35.11
C PRO A 88 -8.92 41.76 -34.67
N ALA A 89 -9.75 41.66 -33.63
CA ALA A 89 -10.10 40.47 -32.87
C ALA A 89 -11.13 39.55 -33.57
N PRO A 90 -11.24 38.27 -33.15
CA PRO A 90 -12.08 37.25 -33.76
C PRO A 90 -13.41 37.04 -33.02
N GLN A 91 -14.49 36.70 -33.73
CA GLN A 91 -15.69 36.00 -33.20
C GLN A 91 -16.47 35.32 -34.36
N PRO A 92 -17.50 34.48 -34.11
CA PRO A 92 -17.39 33.09 -33.62
C PRO A 92 -18.31 32.13 -34.43
N ILE A 93 -17.97 30.85 -34.61
CA ILE A 93 -18.97 29.85 -35.08
C ILE A 93 -18.91 28.57 -34.25
N ALA A 94 -20.10 28.05 -34.02
CA ALA A 94 -20.56 27.21 -32.94
C ALA A 94 -20.42 25.69 -33.17
N ARG A 95 -20.74 24.97 -32.09
CA ARG A 95 -20.75 23.51 -31.91
C ARG A 95 -21.81 22.78 -32.74
N GLY A 96 -21.50 21.53 -33.06
CA GLY A 96 -22.38 20.46 -33.56
C GLY A 96 -21.60 19.67 -34.61
N GLY A 97 -21.47 18.34 -34.64
CA GLY A 97 -22.05 17.22 -33.91
C GLY A 97 -21.48 16.01 -34.68
N LEU A 98 -20.96 15.02 -33.95
CA LEU A 98 -20.50 13.75 -34.52
C LEU A 98 -21.73 13.00 -35.01
N ASP A 99 -21.71 12.50 -36.25
CA ASP A 99 -22.19 11.16 -36.60
C ASP A 99 -21.93 10.85 -38.09
N GLU A 100 -21.45 9.62 -38.29
CA GLU A 100 -21.62 8.74 -39.47
C GLU A 100 -20.86 8.98 -40.80
N PHE A 101 -19.86 8.10 -41.01
CA PHE A 101 -19.58 7.25 -42.19
C PHE A 101 -19.95 7.75 -43.61
N PHE A 102 -18.95 7.89 -44.49
CA PHE A 102 -18.82 7.52 -45.93
C PHE A 102 -17.57 8.27 -46.47
N SER A 103 -16.47 7.60 -46.83
CA SER A 103 -16.09 7.03 -48.14
C SER A 103 -15.86 8.04 -49.28
N ASP A 104 -14.74 7.78 -49.97
CA ASP A 104 -14.41 8.03 -51.39
C ASP A 104 -14.01 9.44 -51.87
N ASP A 105 -12.69 9.56 -52.06
CA ASP A 105 -11.96 9.78 -53.33
C ASP A 105 -12.17 11.05 -54.21
N GLU A 106 -10.99 11.59 -54.54
CA GLU A 106 -10.49 12.04 -55.86
C GLU A 106 -10.45 13.52 -56.30
N GLU A 107 -9.25 13.85 -56.84
CA GLU A 107 -8.86 14.80 -57.91
C GLU A 107 -8.88 16.33 -57.65
N GLU A 108 -8.02 17.18 -58.24
CA GLU A 108 -6.69 17.14 -58.89
C GLU A 108 -6.30 18.63 -59.17
N ASP A 109 -5.00 18.92 -59.30
CA ASP A 109 -4.33 20.02 -60.04
C ASP A 109 -4.61 21.53 -59.77
N ASP A 110 -3.55 22.34 -59.56
CA ASP A 110 -2.75 22.93 -60.67
C ASP A 110 -1.67 23.99 -60.24
N LEU A 111 -0.57 24.03 -61.02
CA LEU A 111 0.34 25.18 -61.38
C LEU A 111 1.56 25.68 -60.54
N VAL A 112 2.74 25.13 -60.88
CA VAL A 112 4.02 25.68 -61.47
C VAL A 112 4.50 27.16 -61.29
N GLU A 113 5.77 27.39 -60.86
CA GLU A 113 6.93 28.09 -61.53
C GLU A 113 8.02 28.62 -60.55
N VAL A 114 9.25 28.04 -60.56
CA VAL A 114 10.56 28.50 -61.14
C VAL A 114 11.44 29.40 -60.23
N LEU A 115 12.69 28.96 -59.96
CA LEU A 115 13.95 29.69 -60.25
C LEU A 115 15.23 28.87 -59.92
N ASP A 116 16.07 28.70 -60.95
CA ASP A 116 17.41 28.08 -60.98
C ASP A 116 18.53 29.09 -60.67
N ALA A 117 19.67 28.61 -60.12
CA ALA A 117 21.03 29.14 -60.39
C ALA A 117 22.16 28.16 -59.96
N PRO A 118 23.28 28.02 -60.71
CA PRO A 118 24.27 26.94 -60.57
C PRO A 118 25.55 27.29 -59.77
N THR A 119 26.21 26.27 -59.20
CA THR A 119 27.47 26.35 -58.44
C THR A 119 28.73 26.11 -59.33
N PRO A 120 29.91 26.71 -59.05
CA PRO A 120 31.03 26.77 -60.00
C PRO A 120 31.91 25.50 -60.10
N PRO A 121 32.65 25.29 -61.22
CA PRO A 121 33.34 24.02 -61.55
C PRO A 121 34.62 23.70 -60.76
N GLN A 122 35.05 24.54 -59.81
CA GLN A 122 36.37 24.40 -59.17
C GLN A 122 36.41 23.44 -57.98
N VAL A 123 35.26 22.96 -57.49
CA VAL A 123 35.17 22.00 -56.37
C VAL A 123 35.30 20.55 -56.85
N VAL A 124 34.89 20.26 -58.09
CA VAL A 124 34.87 18.88 -58.64
C VAL A 124 36.28 18.39 -59.00
N GLN A 125 37.24 19.28 -59.27
CA GLN A 125 38.59 18.88 -59.66
C GLN A 125 39.49 18.51 -58.46
N ARG A 126 39.29 19.12 -57.27
CA ARG A 126 40.11 18.83 -56.07
C ARG A 126 39.74 17.51 -55.38
N ILE A 127 38.53 17.01 -55.59
CA ILE A 127 38.07 15.74 -55.02
C ILE A 127 38.61 14.55 -55.83
N LYS A 128 38.76 14.70 -57.15
CA LYS A 128 39.29 13.64 -58.02
C LYS A 128 40.79 13.40 -57.87
N ASP A 129 41.56 14.39 -57.43
CA ASP A 129 43.02 14.26 -57.26
C ASP A 129 43.43 13.61 -55.92
N ALA A 130 42.51 13.51 -54.94
CA ALA A 130 42.79 12.93 -53.63
C ALA A 130 42.54 11.41 -53.53
N GLU A 131 41.76 10.84 -54.45
CA GLU A 131 41.34 9.42 -54.40
C GLU A 131 42.32 8.43 -55.07
N GLN A 132 43.39 8.90 -55.72
CA GLN A 132 44.29 8.03 -56.51
C GLN A 132 45.56 7.52 -55.81
N ARG A 133 45.75 7.72 -54.50
CA ARG A 133 46.95 7.24 -53.80
C ARG A 133 46.63 6.46 -52.54
N ASN A 134 46.29 5.18 -52.74
CA ASN A 134 46.74 4.02 -51.96
C ASN A 134 45.71 2.89 -52.07
N VAL A 135 45.79 2.06 -53.11
CA VAL A 135 45.75 0.57 -53.11
C VAL A 135 45.82 0.12 -54.59
N LEU A 136 46.77 -0.76 -54.96
CA LEU A 136 46.79 -1.41 -56.29
C LEU A 136 46.25 -2.85 -56.17
N LEU A 137 45.28 -3.20 -57.02
CA LEU A 137 44.74 -4.54 -57.21
C LEU A 137 45.66 -5.33 -58.15
N MET A 138 46.21 -6.46 -57.71
CA MET A 138 46.97 -7.34 -58.60
C MET A 138 46.01 -8.21 -59.44
N SER A 139 46.47 -8.65 -60.60
CA SER A 139 45.69 -9.44 -61.57
C SER A 139 45.25 -10.82 -61.09
N ASP A 140 45.65 -11.23 -59.87
CA ASP A 140 45.21 -12.46 -59.20
C ASP A 140 44.14 -12.23 -58.11
N GLY A 141 43.67 -10.98 -57.95
CA GLY A 141 42.60 -10.63 -57.02
C GLY A 141 43.04 -10.42 -55.56
N THR A 142 44.34 -10.31 -55.28
CA THR A 142 44.84 -10.00 -53.93
C THR A 142 45.26 -8.54 -53.75
N TRP A 143 44.99 -8.00 -52.56
CA TRP A 143 45.33 -6.62 -52.16
C TRP A 143 46.62 -6.62 -51.31
N LYS A 144 47.57 -5.73 -51.62
CA LYS A 144 48.80 -5.52 -50.82
C LYS A 144 49.01 -4.04 -50.48
N TYR A 145 49.22 -3.74 -49.21
CA TYR A 145 49.64 -2.42 -48.72
C TYR A 145 51.16 -2.23 -48.89
N GLY A 146 51.60 -1.04 -49.33
CA GLY A 146 53.02 -0.67 -49.41
C GLY A 146 53.65 -0.38 -48.03
N PRO A 147 54.98 -0.29 -47.91
CA PRO A 147 55.67 -0.26 -46.62
C PRO A 147 55.48 1.06 -45.85
N HIS A 148 55.48 0.93 -44.51
CA HIS A 148 55.41 2.00 -43.51
C HIS A 148 56.49 3.10 -43.72
N ASP A 149 56.07 4.36 -43.68
CA ASP A 149 56.96 5.53 -43.57
C ASP A 149 56.83 6.11 -42.14
N GLU A 150 57.88 5.93 -41.33
CA GLU A 150 57.96 6.32 -39.91
C GLU A 150 58.00 7.86 -39.69
N ARG A 151 57.88 8.68 -40.75
CA ARG A 151 57.81 10.15 -40.62
C ARG A 151 56.41 10.74 -40.51
N ALA A 152 55.36 9.91 -40.57
CA ALA A 152 53.98 10.37 -40.43
C ALA A 152 53.45 10.41 -38.98
N GLU A 153 54.17 9.83 -38.00
CA GLU A 153 53.71 9.77 -36.61
C GLU A 153 53.87 11.12 -35.87
N ASP A 154 54.94 11.88 -36.16
CA ASP A 154 55.20 13.18 -35.49
C ASP A 154 54.22 14.30 -35.87
N LEU A 155 53.50 14.18 -37.01
CA LEU A 155 52.49 15.17 -37.44
C LEU A 155 51.06 14.75 -37.08
N VAL A 156 50.88 13.54 -36.54
CA VAL A 156 49.58 13.01 -36.11
C VAL A 156 49.39 13.15 -34.60
N GLU A 157 50.45 13.09 -33.79
CA GLU A 157 50.33 13.29 -32.33
C GLU A 157 49.86 14.71 -31.95
N ASP A 158 50.24 15.73 -32.71
CA ASP A 158 49.84 17.13 -32.45
C ASP A 158 48.38 17.45 -32.86
N ARG A 159 47.73 16.59 -33.66
CA ARG A 159 46.29 16.69 -33.98
C ARG A 159 45.39 15.86 -33.07
N ILE A 160 45.95 14.87 -32.36
CA ILE A 160 45.19 14.00 -31.45
C ILE A 160 44.98 14.67 -30.08
N HIS A 161 45.85 15.60 -29.67
CA HIS A 161 45.77 16.23 -28.35
C HIS A 161 44.87 17.47 -28.24
N ASN A 162 44.23 17.94 -29.32
CA ASN A 162 43.48 19.21 -29.27
C ASN A 162 42.16 19.28 -30.05
N LYS A 163 41.48 18.13 -30.24
CA LYS A 163 40.03 18.14 -30.54
C LYS A 163 39.30 17.32 -29.50
N ALA A 164 38.57 18.04 -28.64
CA ALA A 164 37.52 17.46 -27.82
C ALA A 164 36.66 16.51 -28.69
N PRO A 165 36.48 15.24 -28.31
CA PRO A 165 35.50 14.41 -28.97
C PRO A 165 34.12 14.94 -28.60
N THR A 166 33.18 14.75 -29.52
CA THR A 166 31.78 15.18 -29.47
C THR A 166 31.55 16.65 -29.79
N ALA A 167 31.41 16.96 -31.09
CA ALA A 167 30.46 18.00 -31.49
C ALA A 167 29.07 17.50 -31.07
N LEU A 168 28.70 17.78 -29.81
CA LEU A 168 27.36 17.58 -29.29
C LEU A 168 26.42 18.41 -30.18
N ILE A 169 25.57 17.71 -30.92
CA ILE A 169 24.35 18.25 -31.52
C ILE A 169 23.70 19.23 -30.54
N ASP A 170 23.34 20.45 -30.97
CA ASP A 170 22.67 21.40 -30.08
C ASP A 170 21.31 20.81 -29.67
N PRO A 171 21.14 20.40 -28.38
CA PRO A 171 19.90 19.79 -27.94
C PRO A 171 18.71 20.74 -28.09
N LYS A 172 18.97 22.06 -28.22
CA LYS A 172 17.97 23.14 -28.21
C LYS A 172 16.95 23.10 -29.35
N GLN A 173 17.17 22.31 -30.41
CA GLN A 173 16.26 22.29 -31.56
C GLN A 173 15.93 20.90 -32.14
N GLU A 174 16.54 19.83 -31.62
CA GLU A 174 16.58 18.55 -32.34
C GLU A 174 15.97 17.35 -31.61
N TYR A 175 15.63 17.45 -30.32
CA TYR A 175 15.03 16.34 -29.56
C TYR A 175 13.60 16.64 -29.08
N PHE A 176 12.81 15.58 -28.95
CA PHE A 176 11.46 15.61 -28.38
C PHE A 176 11.44 14.98 -26.99
N LYS A 177 10.54 15.50 -26.14
CA LYS A 177 10.20 14.91 -24.85
C LYS A 177 9.10 13.88 -25.04
N LEU A 178 9.24 12.72 -24.40
CA LEU A 178 8.22 11.67 -24.37
C LEU A 178 7.19 11.97 -23.28
N ASP A 179 5.91 11.87 -23.62
CA ASP A 179 4.78 11.97 -22.70
C ASP A 179 3.89 10.73 -22.80
N TYR A 180 4.21 9.70 -22.02
CA TYR A 180 3.46 8.45 -21.98
C TYR A 180 2.04 8.61 -21.43
N SER A 181 1.66 9.74 -20.81
CA SER A 181 0.26 9.98 -20.44
C SER A 181 -0.68 10.08 -21.64
N ARG A 182 -0.12 10.31 -22.84
CA ARG A 182 -0.83 10.34 -24.13
C ARG A 182 -0.83 9.01 -24.87
N ALA A 183 -0.11 8.00 -24.37
CA ALA A 183 -0.16 6.67 -24.94
C ALA A 183 -1.55 6.03 -24.75
N THR A 184 -1.89 5.07 -25.61
CA THR A 184 -3.11 4.29 -25.52
C THR A 184 -2.99 3.23 -24.42
N MET A 185 -4.13 2.75 -23.89
CA MET A 185 -4.14 1.65 -22.92
C MET A 185 -3.47 0.38 -23.46
N LYS A 186 -3.57 0.15 -24.77
CA LYS A 186 -2.92 -0.97 -25.46
C LYS A 186 -1.39 -0.89 -25.39
N GLU A 187 -0.82 0.31 -25.52
CA GLU A 187 0.63 0.53 -25.44
C GLU A 187 1.17 0.27 -24.01
N HIS A 188 0.42 0.60 -22.97
CA HIS A 188 0.81 0.30 -21.58
C HIS A 188 0.86 -1.20 -21.26
N LEU A 189 0.17 -2.04 -22.03
CA LEU A 189 0.07 -3.49 -21.81
C LEU A 189 1.05 -4.30 -22.69
N PHE A 190 1.80 -3.66 -23.59
CA PHE A 190 2.68 -4.35 -24.54
C PHE A 190 3.82 -5.15 -23.89
N GLU A 191 4.39 -4.67 -22.77
CA GLU A 191 5.53 -5.31 -22.12
C GLU A 191 5.13 -6.39 -21.11
N TYR A 192 3.99 -6.26 -20.42
CA TYR A 192 3.61 -7.14 -19.30
C TYR A 192 2.11 -7.43 -19.25
N PRO A 193 1.58 -8.25 -20.19
CA PRO A 193 0.15 -8.57 -20.21
C PRO A 193 -0.34 -9.30 -18.95
N ILE A 194 0.53 -10.07 -18.29
CA ILE A 194 0.21 -10.78 -17.02
C ILE A 194 0.01 -9.79 -15.85
N LEU A 195 0.61 -8.60 -15.92
CA LEU A 195 0.49 -7.55 -14.89
C LEU A 195 -0.67 -6.58 -15.17
N ALA A 196 -1.56 -6.89 -16.12
CA ALA A 196 -2.71 -6.07 -16.47
C ALA A 196 -3.54 -5.54 -15.28
N PRO A 197 -3.90 -6.33 -14.25
CA PRO A 197 -4.70 -5.83 -13.12
C PRO A 197 -3.99 -4.74 -12.29
N ILE A 198 -2.65 -4.67 -12.35
CA ILE A 198 -1.85 -3.66 -11.64
C ILE A 198 -1.56 -2.46 -12.54
N LEU A 199 -1.27 -2.71 -13.82
CA LEU A 199 -0.87 -1.66 -14.76
C LEU A 199 -2.05 -0.82 -15.27
N ILE A 200 -3.25 -1.39 -15.36
CA ILE A 200 -4.45 -0.67 -15.81
C ILE A 200 -4.82 0.49 -14.86
N PRO A 201 -4.92 0.30 -13.53
CA PRO A 201 -5.17 1.40 -12.60
C PRO A 201 -4.09 2.50 -12.66
N VAL A 202 -2.81 2.11 -12.75
CA VAL A 202 -1.69 3.06 -12.85
C VAL A 202 -1.76 3.86 -14.15
N ALA A 203 -2.04 3.23 -15.27
CA ALA A 203 -2.22 3.90 -16.56
C ALA A 203 -3.43 4.84 -16.54
N LEU A 204 -4.54 4.44 -15.91
CA LEU A 204 -5.73 5.27 -15.73
C LEU A 204 -5.42 6.53 -14.91
N VAL A 205 -4.75 6.36 -13.76
CA VAL A 205 -4.30 7.47 -12.90
C VAL A 205 -3.36 8.40 -13.68
N ASN A 206 -2.36 7.86 -14.38
CA ASN A 206 -1.42 8.67 -15.18
C ASN A 206 -2.13 9.45 -16.29
N ARG A 207 -3.16 8.87 -16.92
CA ARG A 207 -3.95 9.52 -17.98
C ARG A 207 -4.88 10.59 -17.43
N VAL A 208 -5.53 10.35 -16.29
CA VAL A 208 -6.45 11.29 -15.62
C VAL A 208 -5.69 12.48 -15.06
N PHE A 209 -4.61 12.23 -14.31
CA PHE A 209 -3.83 13.26 -13.62
C PHE A 209 -2.68 13.83 -14.46
N ARG A 210 -2.46 13.29 -15.66
CA ARG A 210 -1.40 13.71 -16.60
C ARG A 210 -0.01 13.76 -15.96
N PHE A 211 0.32 12.74 -15.17
CA PHE A 211 1.68 12.58 -14.67
C PHE A 211 2.60 12.29 -15.86
N SER A 212 3.50 13.23 -16.17
CA SER A 212 4.52 13.05 -17.21
C SER A 212 5.55 12.04 -16.69
N THR A 213 5.32 10.76 -16.98
CA THR A 213 6.31 9.71 -16.77
C THR A 213 7.22 9.67 -18.00
N GLY A 214 8.52 9.88 -17.80
CA GLY A 214 9.51 9.66 -18.84
C GLY A 214 9.65 8.16 -19.16
N GLY A 215 10.13 7.83 -20.36
CA GLY A 215 10.42 6.47 -20.81
C GLY A 215 11.24 6.51 -22.09
N SER A 216 11.62 5.37 -22.65
CA SER A 216 12.39 5.31 -23.90
C SER A 216 11.69 4.42 -24.92
N THR A 217 11.74 4.81 -26.19
CA THR A 217 11.13 4.11 -27.32
C THR A 217 12.17 3.70 -28.36
N ASP A 218 11.85 2.64 -29.12
CA ASP A 218 12.60 2.20 -30.28
C ASP A 218 12.43 3.18 -31.45
N ASP A 219 11.43 4.08 -31.43
CA ASP A 219 11.31 5.23 -32.32
C ASP A 219 12.04 6.44 -31.69
N PRO A 220 13.26 6.78 -32.12
CA PRO A 220 14.08 7.77 -31.41
C PRO A 220 13.41 9.15 -31.43
N PRO A 221 13.33 9.86 -30.30
CA PRO A 221 12.68 11.17 -30.24
C PRO A 221 13.62 12.27 -30.74
N VAL A 222 14.12 12.14 -31.97
CA VAL A 222 15.01 13.09 -32.65
C VAL A 222 14.33 13.62 -33.91
N ARG A 223 14.58 14.88 -34.26
CA ARG A 223 13.95 15.56 -35.40
C ARG A 223 14.46 15.04 -36.74
N LYS A 224 15.76 14.75 -36.87
CA LYS A 224 16.37 14.17 -38.06
C LYS A 224 17.43 13.15 -37.69
N LEU A 225 17.53 12.03 -38.42
CA LEU A 225 18.53 10.99 -38.12
C LEU A 225 19.91 11.34 -38.67
N GLN A 226 19.98 12.05 -39.79
CA GLN A 226 21.24 12.47 -40.42
C GLN A 226 22.18 13.24 -39.48
N LEU A 227 21.64 13.92 -38.47
CA LEU A 227 22.40 14.67 -37.48
C LEU A 227 23.16 13.75 -36.51
N CYS A 228 22.74 12.50 -36.41
CA CYS A 228 23.30 11.46 -35.56
C CYS A 228 24.20 10.46 -36.33
N GLU A 229 24.55 10.74 -37.60
CA GLU A 229 25.39 9.85 -38.42
C GLU A 229 26.83 9.86 -37.93
N ILE A 230 27.41 8.66 -37.73
CA ILE A 230 28.77 8.48 -37.23
C ILE A 230 29.55 7.51 -38.12
N SER A 231 30.88 7.60 -38.04
CA SER A 231 31.76 6.59 -38.65
C SER A 231 31.84 5.33 -37.80
N ASN A 232 32.12 4.18 -38.43
CA ASN A 232 32.08 2.89 -37.74
C ASN A 232 33.13 2.72 -36.63
N ASP A 233 34.22 3.49 -36.64
CA ASP A 233 35.23 3.55 -35.58
C ASP A 233 34.68 4.21 -34.30
N GLN A 234 33.64 5.03 -34.41
CA GLN A 234 33.03 5.75 -33.28
C GLN A 234 31.97 4.93 -32.53
N ILE A 235 31.66 3.70 -32.98
CA ILE A 235 30.69 2.82 -32.31
C ILE A 235 31.25 2.36 -30.95
N PRO A 236 30.52 2.57 -29.84
CA PRO A 236 30.97 2.12 -28.51
C PRO A 236 31.22 0.61 -28.45
N GLU A 237 32.27 0.19 -27.74
CA GLU A 237 32.73 -1.22 -27.70
C GLU A 237 31.61 -2.21 -27.30
N PHE A 238 30.76 -1.81 -26.35
CA PHE A 238 29.61 -2.61 -25.93
C PHE A 238 28.63 -2.90 -27.07
N HIS A 239 28.32 -1.90 -27.88
CA HIS A 239 27.40 -2.04 -29.01
C HIS A 239 28.05 -2.86 -30.12
N ARG A 240 29.35 -2.63 -30.38
CA ARG A 240 30.14 -3.40 -31.35
C ARG A 240 30.05 -4.90 -31.08
N LYS A 241 30.40 -5.34 -29.86
CA LYS A 241 30.34 -6.78 -29.47
C LYS A 241 28.96 -7.42 -29.65
N LYS A 242 27.87 -6.68 -29.43
CA LYS A 242 26.50 -7.19 -29.61
C LYS A 242 26.03 -7.14 -31.08
N LEU A 243 26.53 -6.20 -31.87
CA LEU A 243 26.21 -6.05 -33.29
C LEU A 243 26.90 -7.14 -34.12
N ASP A 244 28.19 -7.38 -33.88
CA ASP A 244 29.05 -8.29 -34.67
C ASP A 244 28.37 -9.61 -35.11
N PRO A 245 27.73 -10.42 -34.22
CA PRO A 245 27.09 -11.66 -34.64
C PRO A 245 25.87 -11.46 -35.56
N ILE A 246 25.15 -10.35 -35.43
CA ILE A 246 23.99 -10.04 -36.28
C ILE A 246 24.45 -9.48 -37.63
N VAL A 247 25.51 -8.67 -37.63
CA VAL A 247 26.14 -8.12 -38.83
C VAL A 247 26.60 -9.25 -39.75
N GLN A 248 27.26 -10.27 -39.21
CA GLN A 248 27.69 -11.42 -40.02
C GLN A 248 26.50 -12.10 -40.71
N ASN A 249 25.40 -12.33 -39.99
CA ASN A 249 24.18 -12.89 -40.58
C ASN A 249 23.59 -11.99 -41.67
N MET A 250 23.67 -10.65 -41.54
CA MET A 250 23.21 -9.73 -42.61
C MET A 250 24.04 -9.91 -43.88
N VAL A 251 25.37 -10.01 -43.74
CA VAL A 251 26.28 -10.23 -44.87
C VAL A 251 26.00 -11.56 -45.55
N ASP A 252 25.77 -12.62 -44.78
CA ASP A 252 25.42 -13.95 -45.30
C ASP A 252 24.09 -13.95 -46.08
N LEU A 253 23.16 -13.06 -45.72
CA LEU A 253 21.90 -12.82 -46.43
C LEU A 253 22.04 -11.89 -47.66
N GLY A 254 23.26 -11.46 -48.00
CA GLY A 254 23.54 -10.63 -49.18
C GLY A 254 23.46 -9.12 -48.94
N PHE A 255 23.24 -8.67 -47.70
CA PHE A 255 23.19 -7.25 -47.36
C PHE A 255 24.60 -6.64 -47.22
N LYS A 256 24.77 -5.40 -47.69
CA LYS A 256 26.01 -4.63 -47.54
C LYS A 256 25.78 -3.45 -46.59
N GLN A 257 26.66 -3.27 -45.61
CA GLN A 257 26.57 -2.14 -44.70
C GLN A 257 26.71 -0.81 -45.47
N ALA A 258 25.86 0.16 -45.16
CA ALA A 258 25.89 1.50 -45.76
C ALA A 258 26.35 2.60 -44.79
N PHE A 259 25.67 2.77 -43.66
CA PHE A 259 25.96 3.84 -42.68
C PHE A 259 25.42 3.48 -41.28
N THR A 260 25.82 4.25 -40.27
CA THR A 260 25.47 4.00 -38.85
C THR A 260 25.04 5.29 -38.16
N TYR A 261 23.96 5.22 -37.37
CA TYR A 261 23.54 6.31 -36.49
C TYR A 261 23.83 5.98 -35.02
N LEU A 262 24.31 6.96 -34.27
CA LEU A 262 24.44 6.93 -32.81
C LEU A 262 23.53 8.00 -32.21
N ILE A 263 22.46 7.55 -31.58
CA ILE A 263 21.41 8.41 -31.04
C ILE A 263 21.51 8.40 -29.52
N GLU A 264 21.94 9.51 -28.95
CA GLU A 264 21.96 9.69 -27.50
C GLU A 264 20.75 10.49 -27.06
N ASP A 265 19.82 9.87 -26.33
CA ASP A 265 18.70 10.57 -25.70
C ASP A 265 19.14 11.07 -24.31
N PRO A 266 19.28 12.40 -24.12
CA PRO A 266 19.75 12.96 -22.86
C PRO A 266 18.65 13.07 -21.79
N LEU A 267 17.36 12.97 -22.16
CA LEU A 267 16.23 13.05 -21.22
C LEU A 267 15.95 11.70 -20.56
N HIS A 268 16.11 10.62 -21.33
CA HIS A 268 15.79 9.27 -20.90
C HIS A 268 17.02 8.39 -20.73
N THR A 269 18.22 8.98 -20.80
CA THR A 269 19.50 8.29 -20.54
C THR A 269 19.71 7.04 -21.40
N THR A 270 19.18 7.00 -22.62
CA THR A 270 19.37 5.88 -23.54
C THR A 270 20.35 6.22 -24.65
N THR A 271 21.13 5.22 -25.06
CA THR A 271 21.99 5.27 -26.25
C THR A 271 21.50 4.20 -27.20
N SER A 272 21.19 4.60 -28.44
CA SER A 272 20.73 3.70 -29.50
C SER A 272 21.72 3.73 -30.66
N VAL A 273 22.14 2.56 -31.14
CA VAL A 273 22.95 2.42 -32.36
C VAL A 273 22.10 1.76 -33.42
N TRP A 274 21.98 2.41 -34.57
CA TRP A 274 21.28 1.90 -35.75
C TRP A 274 22.26 1.72 -36.89
N MET A 275 22.58 0.47 -37.21
CA MET A 275 23.46 0.12 -38.32
C MET A 275 22.63 -0.29 -39.53
N THR A 276 22.76 0.42 -40.64
CA THR A 276 21.88 0.28 -41.81
C THR A 276 22.59 -0.41 -42.96
N PHE A 277 21.84 -1.23 -43.71
CA PHE A 277 22.33 -2.10 -44.77
C PHE A 277 21.46 -1.99 -46.02
N VAL A 278 22.10 -2.10 -47.18
CA VAL A 278 21.47 -2.08 -48.50
C VAL A 278 21.45 -3.50 -49.06
N HIS A 279 20.34 -3.90 -49.68
CA HIS A 279 20.26 -5.15 -50.42
C HIS A 279 20.46 -4.92 -51.93
N PRO A 280 21.20 -5.79 -52.65
CA PRO A 280 21.51 -5.59 -54.07
C PRO A 280 20.30 -5.55 -55.03
N ASP A 281 19.18 -6.18 -54.67
CA ASP A 281 17.96 -6.14 -55.51
C ASP A 281 17.30 -4.75 -55.54
N GLY A 282 17.61 -3.93 -54.52
CA GLY A 282 17.00 -2.63 -54.27
C GLY A 282 15.55 -2.69 -53.81
N ASN A 283 14.98 -3.86 -53.54
CA ASN A 283 13.58 -3.97 -53.12
C ASN A 283 13.41 -3.73 -51.63
N SER A 284 14.41 -4.09 -50.83
CA SER A 284 14.39 -3.90 -49.38
C SER A 284 15.74 -3.43 -48.86
N PHE A 285 15.72 -2.80 -47.70
CA PHE A 285 16.91 -2.48 -46.92
C PHE A 285 16.74 -3.01 -45.49
N ALA A 286 17.81 -3.05 -44.71
CA ALA A 286 17.76 -3.52 -43.34
C ALA A 286 18.42 -2.54 -42.38
N ARG A 287 18.00 -2.54 -41.13
CA ARG A 287 18.76 -1.93 -40.03
C ARG A 287 18.84 -2.89 -38.86
N VAL A 288 19.97 -2.89 -38.16
CA VAL A 288 20.13 -3.55 -36.87
C VAL A 288 20.14 -2.45 -35.81
N GLN A 289 19.17 -2.49 -34.92
CA GLN A 289 19.04 -1.51 -33.84
C GLN A 289 19.40 -2.15 -32.51
N CYS A 290 20.30 -1.50 -31.76
CA CYS A 290 20.70 -1.86 -30.42
C CYS A 290 20.43 -0.68 -29.50
N ARG A 291 19.70 -0.89 -28.42
CA ARG A 291 19.41 0.15 -27.43
C ARG A 291 19.92 -0.25 -26.05
N GLN A 292 20.65 0.66 -25.43
CA GLN A 292 21.21 0.52 -24.09
C GLN A 292 20.69 1.64 -23.17
N TRP A 293 20.30 1.29 -21.96
CA TRP A 293 20.07 2.26 -20.89
C TRP A 293 21.40 2.58 -20.20
N ARG A 294 21.83 3.84 -20.24
CA ARG A 294 23.06 4.31 -19.57
C ARG A 294 22.89 4.09 -18.06
N GLY A 295 23.69 3.18 -17.50
CA GLY A 295 23.68 2.87 -16.07
C GLY A 295 22.73 1.75 -15.62
N ASN A 296 22.08 1.02 -16.52
CA ASN A 296 21.31 -0.18 -16.16
C ASN A 296 21.37 -1.29 -17.25
N PRO A 297 22.39 -2.17 -17.22
CA PRO A 297 22.56 -3.21 -18.23
C PRO A 297 21.46 -4.30 -18.20
N THR A 298 20.66 -4.39 -17.13
CA THR A 298 19.58 -5.38 -17.01
C THR A 298 18.28 -4.99 -17.73
N GLN A 299 18.13 -3.71 -18.10
CA GLN A 299 16.98 -3.18 -18.86
C GLN A 299 17.26 -3.06 -20.36
N ASP A 300 18.36 -3.63 -20.84
CA ASP A 300 18.72 -3.59 -22.25
C ASP A 300 17.76 -4.45 -23.07
N ARG A 301 17.19 -3.85 -24.12
CA ARG A 301 16.29 -4.58 -25.04
C ARG A 301 17.04 -5.54 -25.97
N GLY A 302 18.37 -5.61 -25.94
CA GLY A 302 19.13 -6.42 -26.90
C GLY A 302 19.19 -5.76 -28.29
N CYS A 303 19.77 -6.46 -29.26
CA CYS A 303 19.93 -5.99 -30.63
C CYS A 303 18.98 -6.73 -31.56
N TYR A 304 18.23 -5.99 -32.37
CA TYR A 304 17.20 -6.56 -33.24
C TYR A 304 17.37 -6.11 -34.69
N PRO A 305 17.27 -7.04 -35.66
CA PRO A 305 17.15 -6.69 -37.06
C PRO A 305 15.74 -6.18 -37.39
N VAL A 306 15.70 -5.24 -38.31
CA VAL A 306 14.48 -4.70 -38.93
C VAL A 306 14.68 -4.66 -40.44
N PHE A 307 13.83 -5.34 -41.19
CA PHE A 307 13.81 -5.31 -42.65
C PHE A 307 12.71 -4.38 -43.13
N VAL A 308 13.01 -3.52 -44.10
CA VAL A 308 12.12 -2.47 -44.57
C VAL A 308 12.01 -2.51 -46.10
N THR A 309 10.78 -2.44 -46.59
CA THR A 309 10.46 -2.21 -48.01
C THR A 309 9.63 -0.93 -48.11
N GLU A 310 10.02 -0.03 -49.00
CA GLU A 310 9.30 1.19 -49.30
C GLU A 310 8.47 1.02 -50.57
N PHE A 311 7.23 1.52 -50.57
CA PHE A 311 6.34 1.48 -51.71
C PHE A 311 6.25 2.86 -52.40
N ARG A 312 5.85 2.88 -53.67
CA ARG A 312 5.72 4.11 -54.45
C ARG A 312 4.64 5.06 -53.91
N ASP A 313 3.62 4.50 -53.28
CA ASP A 313 2.52 5.22 -52.60
C ASP A 313 2.96 5.91 -51.29
N GLY A 314 4.24 5.79 -50.90
CA GLY A 314 4.79 6.39 -49.68
C GLY A 314 4.57 5.56 -48.42
N THR A 315 3.93 4.39 -48.52
CA THR A 315 3.79 3.45 -47.40
C THR A 315 5.03 2.55 -47.27
N PHE A 316 5.17 1.92 -46.10
CA PHE A 316 6.29 1.05 -45.77
C PHE A 316 5.82 -0.29 -45.22
N LEU A 317 6.55 -1.36 -45.51
CA LEU A 317 6.50 -2.62 -44.78
C LEU A 317 7.76 -2.74 -43.92
N ALA A 318 7.60 -2.90 -42.61
CA ALA A 318 8.71 -3.17 -41.69
C ALA A 318 8.51 -4.50 -40.94
N SER A 319 9.46 -5.42 -41.09
CA SER A 319 9.50 -6.67 -40.32
C SER A 319 10.52 -6.56 -39.20
N THR A 320 10.09 -6.74 -37.95
CA THR A 320 10.96 -6.55 -36.77
C THR A 320 10.91 -7.73 -35.79
N ALA A 321 12.07 -8.04 -35.20
CA ALA A 321 12.18 -8.99 -34.09
C ALA A 321 12.00 -8.34 -32.70
N ALA A 322 11.93 -7.00 -32.63
CA ALA A 322 11.81 -6.26 -31.40
C ALA A 322 10.41 -6.42 -30.75
N PRO A 323 10.32 -6.41 -29.42
CA PRO A 323 9.03 -6.33 -28.71
C PRO A 323 8.32 -5.01 -29.05
N PRO A 324 6.98 -4.97 -29.09
CA PRO A 324 6.24 -3.73 -29.34
C PRO A 324 6.44 -2.72 -28.19
N ASP A 325 6.53 -1.44 -28.51
CA ASP A 325 6.58 -0.33 -27.56
C ASP A 325 5.55 0.77 -27.84
N LEU A 326 5.58 1.36 -29.03
CA LEU A 326 4.61 2.34 -29.51
C LEU A 326 3.86 1.75 -30.71
N ILE A 327 2.65 2.27 -30.93
CA ILE A 327 1.89 1.97 -32.14
C ILE A 327 2.60 2.61 -33.35
N ALA A 328 2.75 1.84 -34.42
CA ALA A 328 3.29 2.35 -35.69
C ALA A 328 2.25 3.22 -36.43
N PRO A 329 2.69 4.20 -37.23
CA PRO A 329 1.80 5.02 -38.04
C PRO A 329 1.03 4.15 -39.05
N PRO A 330 -0.20 4.54 -39.45
CA PRO A 330 -1.00 3.78 -40.43
C PRO A 330 -0.30 3.50 -41.76
N GLY A 331 0.61 4.39 -42.19
CA GLY A 331 1.45 4.23 -43.38
C GLY A 331 2.60 3.21 -43.24
N CYS A 332 2.81 2.63 -42.04
CA CYS A 332 3.82 1.60 -41.79
C CYS A 332 3.18 0.28 -41.38
N ILE A 333 3.17 -0.68 -42.29
CA ILE A 333 2.70 -2.04 -42.06
C ILE A 333 3.79 -2.80 -41.28
N ILE A 334 3.46 -3.25 -40.06
CA ILE A 334 4.42 -3.96 -39.20
C ILE A 334 4.18 -5.47 -39.19
N ASN A 335 5.16 -6.24 -39.66
CA ASN A 335 5.20 -7.70 -39.49
C ASN A 335 6.15 -8.09 -38.34
N ARG A 336 5.60 -8.30 -37.14
CA ARG A 336 6.41 -8.53 -35.92
C ARG A 336 6.61 -10.02 -35.63
N ARG A 337 7.86 -10.48 -35.55
CA ARG A 337 8.24 -11.87 -35.19
C ARG A 337 9.23 -11.87 -34.02
N LYS A 338 8.71 -11.81 -32.79
CA LYS A 338 9.51 -11.63 -31.56
C LYS A 338 10.65 -12.65 -31.43
N LYS A 339 11.87 -12.18 -31.11
CA LYS A 339 13.06 -12.98 -30.80
C LYS A 339 13.46 -14.00 -31.89
N LYS A 340 13.10 -13.77 -33.16
CA LYS A 340 13.55 -14.60 -34.28
C LYS A 340 14.91 -14.13 -34.80
N LYS A 341 15.70 -15.07 -35.31
CA LYS A 341 16.99 -14.81 -35.95
C LYS A 341 16.80 -14.06 -37.29
N PRO A 342 17.82 -13.34 -37.79
CA PRO A 342 17.74 -12.57 -39.03
C PRO A 342 17.21 -13.30 -40.26
N ASP A 343 17.68 -14.52 -40.50
CA ASP A 343 17.31 -15.41 -41.61
C ASP A 343 15.80 -15.70 -41.62
N VAL A 344 15.26 -16.14 -40.49
CA VAL A 344 13.82 -16.44 -40.33
C VAL A 344 12.98 -15.17 -40.47
N LEU A 345 13.47 -14.04 -39.97
CA LEU A 345 12.78 -12.76 -40.08
C LEU A 345 12.77 -12.25 -41.53
N TRP A 346 13.86 -12.44 -42.27
CA TRP A 346 13.97 -12.08 -43.68
C TRP A 346 13.03 -12.90 -44.55
N GLU A 347 12.99 -14.23 -44.37
CA GLU A 347 12.01 -15.09 -45.03
C GLU A 347 10.57 -14.65 -44.75
N SER A 348 10.28 -14.31 -43.49
CA SER A 348 8.97 -13.79 -43.12
C SER A 348 8.68 -12.43 -43.78
N HIS A 349 9.67 -11.56 -43.95
CA HIS A 349 9.51 -10.27 -44.65
C HIS A 349 9.17 -10.50 -46.12
N GLN A 350 9.94 -11.34 -46.79
CA GLN A 350 9.74 -11.69 -48.21
C GLN A 350 8.40 -12.37 -48.46
N LYS A 351 7.99 -13.28 -47.56
CA LYS A 351 6.67 -13.92 -47.63
C LYS A 351 5.55 -12.89 -47.47
N TYR A 352 5.65 -12.02 -46.47
CA TYR A 352 4.64 -11.00 -46.20
C TYR A 352 4.52 -10.01 -47.36
N LEU A 353 5.66 -9.58 -47.93
CA LEU A 353 5.73 -8.72 -49.10
C LEU A 353 4.95 -9.32 -50.28
N ARG A 354 5.12 -10.62 -50.56
CA ARG A 354 4.40 -11.31 -51.64
C ARG A 354 2.91 -11.52 -51.36
N GLU A 355 2.56 -11.97 -50.16
CA GLU A 355 1.19 -12.42 -49.85
C GLU A 355 0.25 -11.29 -49.43
N LYS A 356 0.77 -10.23 -48.82
CA LYS A 356 -0.03 -9.17 -48.19
C LYS A 356 0.20 -7.78 -48.76
N CYS A 357 1.23 -7.62 -49.60
CA CYS A 357 1.57 -6.35 -50.24
C CYS A 357 1.91 -6.52 -51.73
N GLY A 358 1.51 -7.63 -52.35
CA GLY A 358 1.84 -7.95 -53.74
C GLY A 358 1.18 -7.04 -54.78
N ASP A 359 0.14 -6.32 -54.37
CA ASP A 359 -0.57 -5.27 -55.09
C ASP A 359 0.15 -3.92 -55.09
N LYS A 360 1.12 -3.71 -54.18
CA LYS A 360 1.86 -2.44 -54.05
C LYS A 360 3.15 -2.44 -54.86
N LEU A 361 3.40 -1.33 -55.57
CA LEU A 361 4.64 -1.15 -56.33
C LEU A 361 5.80 -0.73 -55.41
N VAL A 362 6.87 -1.52 -55.39
CA VAL A 362 8.09 -1.24 -54.61
C VAL A 362 8.87 -0.07 -55.21
N ARG A 363 9.36 0.84 -54.34
CA ARG A 363 10.33 1.88 -54.68
C ARG A 363 11.73 1.30 -54.53
N SER A 364 12.51 1.33 -55.62
CA SER A 364 13.86 0.76 -55.60
C SER A 364 14.84 1.64 -54.83
N ASN A 365 15.58 1.05 -53.90
CA ASN A 365 16.61 1.67 -53.06
C ASN A 365 17.90 0.85 -53.14
N ARG A 366 18.72 1.08 -54.16
CA ARG A 366 19.96 0.32 -54.48
C ARG A 366 21.23 0.99 -53.99
N THR A 367 21.18 2.30 -53.72
CA THR A 367 22.34 3.05 -53.25
C THR A 367 22.23 3.41 -51.77
N ALA A 368 23.36 3.68 -51.13
CA ALA A 368 23.38 4.16 -49.75
C ALA A 368 22.60 5.47 -49.57
N GLU A 369 22.60 6.36 -50.58
CA GLU A 369 21.88 7.64 -50.52
C GLU A 369 20.36 7.47 -50.64
N GLU A 370 19.91 6.55 -51.50
CA GLU A 370 18.49 6.19 -51.61
C GLU A 370 17.98 5.57 -50.30
N VAL A 371 18.74 4.64 -49.71
CA VAL A 371 18.40 4.04 -48.40
C VAL A 371 18.45 5.06 -47.27
N ARG A 372 19.38 6.02 -47.28
CA ARG A 372 19.42 7.14 -46.32
C ARG A 372 18.15 7.97 -46.42
N SER A 373 17.74 8.32 -47.64
CA SER A 373 16.52 9.08 -47.89
C SER A 373 15.25 8.32 -47.48
N ALA A 374 15.18 7.02 -47.76
CA ALA A 374 14.07 6.15 -47.35
C ALA A 374 13.98 6.00 -45.83
N THR A 375 15.13 5.87 -45.16
CA THR A 375 15.22 5.78 -43.69
C THR A 375 14.74 7.08 -43.03
N GLU A 376 15.13 8.23 -43.58
CA GLU A 376 14.69 9.54 -43.08
C GLU A 376 13.17 9.74 -43.27
N ARG A 377 12.60 9.34 -44.42
CA ARG A 377 11.14 9.38 -44.65
C ARG A 377 10.37 8.51 -43.66
N LEU A 378 10.84 7.28 -43.43
CA LEU A 378 10.23 6.38 -42.45
C LEU A 378 10.29 6.98 -41.04
N HIS A 379 11.44 7.54 -40.66
CA HIS A 379 11.63 8.21 -39.37
C HIS A 379 10.73 9.42 -39.18
N GLN A 380 10.61 10.26 -40.20
CA GLN A 380 9.75 11.42 -40.20
C GLN A 380 8.27 11.01 -40.05
N MET A 381 7.82 9.98 -40.76
CA MET A 381 6.46 9.45 -40.62
C MET A 381 6.14 9.00 -39.18
N HIS A 382 7.07 8.32 -38.52
CA HIS A 382 6.91 7.94 -37.11
C HIS A 382 6.90 9.16 -36.18
N THR A 383 7.82 10.09 -36.39
CA THR A 383 7.96 11.30 -35.58
C THR A 383 6.72 12.19 -35.67
N ASP A 384 6.23 12.45 -36.89
CA ASP A 384 5.06 13.29 -37.14
C ASP A 384 3.78 12.67 -36.55
N PHE A 385 3.63 11.35 -36.67
CA PHE A 385 2.52 10.62 -36.06
C PHE A 385 2.51 10.75 -34.53
N HIS A 386 3.66 10.57 -33.87
CA HIS A 386 3.74 10.68 -32.41
C HIS A 386 3.65 12.12 -31.91
N LEU A 387 4.08 13.10 -32.71
CA LEU A 387 3.84 14.53 -32.45
C LEU A 387 2.35 14.86 -32.50
N GLN A 388 1.63 14.39 -33.53
CA GLN A 388 0.19 14.61 -33.66
C GLN A 388 -0.59 14.00 -32.48
N ARG A 389 -0.15 12.84 -31.98
CA ARG A 389 -0.74 12.18 -30.81
C ARG A 389 -0.35 12.85 -29.49
N GLY A 390 0.62 13.76 -29.51
CA GLY A 390 1.18 14.41 -28.31
C GLY A 390 2.02 13.48 -27.42
N VAL A 391 2.38 12.30 -27.93
CA VAL A 391 3.33 11.38 -27.30
C VAL A 391 4.75 11.96 -27.40
N PHE A 392 5.09 12.56 -28.54
CA PHE A 392 6.27 13.40 -28.69
C PHE A 392 5.89 14.86 -28.45
N LYS A 393 6.69 15.59 -27.69
CA LYS A 393 6.50 17.02 -27.42
C LYS A 393 7.79 17.80 -27.69
N PRO A 394 7.71 18.97 -28.33
CA PRO A 394 8.85 19.88 -28.39
C PRO A 394 9.35 20.23 -27.00
N LEU A 395 10.67 20.34 -26.85
CA LEU A 395 11.30 20.73 -25.60
C LEU A 395 11.02 22.21 -25.27
N GLU A 396 10.69 22.48 -24.01
CA GLU A 396 10.49 23.85 -23.53
C GLU A 396 11.82 24.45 -22.99
N ALA A 397 11.89 25.78 -22.89
CA ALA A 397 13.05 26.51 -22.32
C ALA A 397 13.51 25.98 -20.95
N LYS A 398 12.57 25.53 -20.12
CA LYS A 398 12.84 24.95 -18.79
C LYS A 398 13.50 23.57 -18.88
N ASP A 399 13.19 22.78 -19.90
CA ASP A 399 13.74 21.45 -20.11
C ASP A 399 15.18 21.57 -20.65
N PHE A 400 15.45 22.55 -21.51
CA PHE A 400 16.82 22.87 -21.96
C PHE A 400 17.74 23.27 -20.82
N LYS A 401 17.28 24.12 -19.90
CA LYS A 401 18.07 24.51 -18.73
C LYS A 401 18.45 23.29 -17.87
N LYS A 402 17.52 22.35 -17.67
CA LYS A 402 17.79 21.11 -16.93
C LYS A 402 18.77 20.18 -17.66
N LEU A 403 18.65 20.07 -18.98
CA LEU A 403 19.55 19.27 -19.81
C LEU A 403 20.98 19.85 -19.80
N GLU A 404 21.09 21.17 -19.91
CA GLU A 404 22.36 21.90 -19.88
C GLU A 404 23.03 21.80 -18.50
N GLU A 405 22.26 21.91 -17.41
CA GLU A 405 22.76 21.67 -16.05
C GLU A 405 23.21 20.21 -15.83
N ALA A 406 22.46 19.22 -16.36
CA ALA A 406 22.80 17.81 -16.22
C ALA A 406 24.04 17.41 -17.05
N SER A 407 24.15 17.89 -18.28
CA SER A 407 25.31 17.61 -19.14
C SER A 407 26.58 18.25 -18.58
N GLN A 408 26.51 19.50 -18.09
CA GLN A 408 27.64 20.17 -17.46
C GLN A 408 28.14 19.44 -16.21
N LYS A 409 27.25 18.85 -15.40
CA LYS A 409 27.64 18.04 -14.23
C LYS A 409 28.38 16.76 -14.62
N VAL A 410 27.89 16.04 -15.63
CA VAL A 410 28.54 14.82 -16.13
C VAL A 410 29.90 15.14 -16.78
N VAL A 411 29.98 16.22 -17.55
CA VAL A 411 31.24 16.68 -18.17
C VAL A 411 32.25 17.09 -17.10
N ARG A 412 31.82 17.85 -16.07
CA ARG A 412 32.66 18.20 -14.92
C ARG A 412 33.16 16.95 -14.18
N ALA A 413 32.30 15.97 -13.93
CA ALA A 413 32.68 14.71 -13.29
C ALA A 413 33.70 13.92 -14.12
N ARG A 414 33.53 13.85 -15.45
CA ARG A 414 34.48 13.19 -16.36
C ARG A 414 35.83 13.92 -16.44
N SER A 415 35.83 15.24 -16.43
CA SER A 415 37.06 16.06 -16.46
C SER A 415 37.92 15.95 -15.20
N SER A 416 37.41 15.33 -14.13
CA SER A 416 38.09 15.22 -12.83
C SER A 416 38.87 13.90 -12.64
N GLY A 417 38.88 13.00 -13.64
CA GLY A 417 39.63 11.73 -13.57
C GLY A 417 39.01 10.65 -12.65
N LEU A 418 37.76 10.81 -12.24
CA LEU A 418 37.04 9.89 -11.34
C LEU A 418 36.58 8.62 -12.06
N GLN A 419 36.55 7.48 -11.36
CA GLN A 419 36.20 6.19 -11.97
C GLN A 419 34.70 6.02 -12.23
N ASN A 420 33.82 6.68 -11.46
CA ASN A 420 32.36 6.48 -11.53
C ASN A 420 31.55 7.79 -11.73
N PRO A 421 31.76 8.55 -12.82
CA PRO A 421 31.20 9.90 -12.97
C PRO A 421 29.66 9.95 -13.06
N GLU A 422 29.02 8.93 -13.64
CA GLU A 422 27.55 8.93 -13.79
C GLU A 422 26.81 8.66 -12.46
N VAL A 423 27.37 7.82 -11.59
CA VAL A 423 26.78 7.54 -10.26
C VAL A 423 26.92 8.77 -9.36
N ILE A 424 28.06 9.46 -9.45
CA ILE A 424 28.34 10.70 -8.71
C ILE A 424 27.36 11.81 -9.13
N ALA A 425 27.09 11.96 -10.42
CA ALA A 425 26.10 12.94 -10.89
C ALA A 425 24.69 12.65 -10.35
N GLU A 426 24.27 11.38 -10.28
CA GLU A 426 22.98 11.01 -9.69
C GLU A 426 22.98 11.19 -8.16
N LEU A 427 24.10 10.93 -7.49
CA LEU A 427 24.31 11.20 -6.07
C LEU A 427 24.15 12.70 -5.75
N GLU A 428 24.82 13.58 -6.50
CA GLU A 428 24.69 15.03 -6.37
C GLU A 428 23.24 15.48 -6.55
N LYS A 429 22.55 14.92 -7.55
CA LYS A 429 21.12 15.20 -7.80
C LYS A 429 20.22 14.78 -6.63
N ILE A 430 20.50 13.66 -5.97
CA ILE A 430 19.78 13.24 -4.76
C ILE A 430 20.07 14.20 -3.60
N GLN A 431 21.31 14.64 -3.44
CA GLN A 431 21.75 15.55 -2.37
C GLN A 431 21.22 16.98 -2.54
N GLU A 432 21.18 17.50 -3.77
CA GLU A 432 20.72 18.85 -4.08
C GLU A 432 19.20 19.02 -4.09
N LYS A 433 18.44 17.92 -4.06
CA LYS A 433 16.98 17.96 -4.16
C LYS A 433 16.37 18.65 -2.94
N LYS A 434 16.06 19.94 -3.09
CA LYS A 434 15.42 20.74 -2.03
C LYS A 434 14.02 20.19 -1.73
N PRO A 435 13.64 20.06 -0.45
CA PRO A 435 12.30 19.64 -0.09
C PRO A 435 11.34 20.77 -0.47
N SER A 436 10.36 20.48 -1.33
CA SER A 436 9.23 21.38 -1.53
C SER A 436 8.36 21.30 -0.29
N TRP A 437 8.35 22.37 0.50
CA TRP A 437 7.51 22.47 1.70
C TRP A 437 6.02 22.31 1.35
N VAL A 438 5.60 22.82 0.19
CA VAL A 438 4.24 22.62 -0.35
C VAL A 438 3.97 21.13 -0.58
N ASN A 439 4.91 20.40 -1.20
CA ASN A 439 4.73 18.97 -1.44
C ASN A 439 4.77 18.16 -0.13
N ALA A 440 5.54 18.61 0.86
CA ALA A 440 5.59 17.99 2.18
C ALA A 440 4.27 18.16 2.94
N ILE A 441 3.70 19.37 2.93
CA ILE A 441 2.36 19.63 3.50
C ILE A 441 1.30 18.84 2.73
N LEU A 442 1.33 18.87 1.39
CA LEU A 442 0.38 18.13 0.58
C LEU A 442 0.47 16.62 0.86
N LEU A 443 1.68 16.07 0.97
CA LEU A 443 1.89 14.66 1.34
C LEU A 443 1.31 14.36 2.73
N LEU A 444 1.57 15.23 3.72
CA LEU A 444 1.04 15.09 5.07
C LEU A 444 -0.49 15.09 5.07
N VAL A 445 -1.11 16.06 4.40
CA VAL A 445 -2.58 16.20 4.36
C VAL A 445 -3.23 15.05 3.61
N ILE A 446 -2.71 14.68 2.43
CA ILE A 446 -3.27 13.56 1.65
C ILE A 446 -3.11 12.24 2.41
N SER A 447 -1.94 11.99 3.01
CA SER A 447 -1.71 10.77 3.78
C SER A 447 -2.55 10.72 5.05
N ALA A 448 -2.74 11.84 5.75
CA ALA A 448 -3.62 11.93 6.91
C ALA A 448 -5.09 11.71 6.53
N ALA A 449 -5.55 12.30 5.42
CA ALA A 449 -6.90 12.09 4.89
C ALA A 449 -7.14 10.64 4.46
N PHE A 450 -6.14 9.99 3.87
CA PHE A 450 -6.21 8.57 3.51
C PHE A 450 -6.21 7.67 4.76
N PHE A 451 -5.37 7.97 5.75
CA PHE A 451 -5.36 7.28 7.05
C PHE A 451 -6.73 7.41 7.75
N LEU A 452 -7.31 8.61 7.76
CA LEU A 452 -8.66 8.86 8.26
C LEU A 452 -9.73 8.11 7.47
N GLY A 453 -9.67 8.11 6.14
CA GLY A 453 -10.67 7.46 5.30
C GLY A 453 -10.69 5.94 5.47
N VAL A 454 -9.51 5.32 5.61
CA VAL A 454 -9.39 3.88 5.90
C VAL A 454 -9.79 3.58 7.35
N GLY A 455 -9.36 4.44 8.29
CA GLY A 455 -9.67 4.29 9.71
C GLY A 455 -11.14 4.51 10.05
N ALA A 456 -11.85 5.40 9.36
CA ALA A 456 -13.27 5.70 9.60
C ALA A 456 -14.21 4.52 9.30
N VAL A 457 -13.74 3.50 8.58
CA VAL A 457 -14.48 2.24 8.36
C VAL A 457 -14.35 1.30 9.56
N GLN A 458 -13.30 1.45 10.38
CA GLN A 458 -12.94 0.52 11.45
C GLN A 458 -12.94 1.14 12.85
N TRP A 459 -12.90 2.47 12.97
CA TRP A 459 -12.73 3.22 14.22
C TRP A 459 -13.72 4.38 14.32
N SER A 460 -14.13 4.72 15.55
CA SER A 460 -14.93 5.91 15.81
C SER A 460 -14.17 7.19 15.45
N TRP A 461 -14.88 8.22 14.97
CA TRP A 461 -14.26 9.49 14.57
C TRP A 461 -13.48 10.14 15.73
N ARG A 462 -14.00 10.04 16.95
CA ARG A 462 -13.36 10.55 18.17
C ARG A 462 -12.03 9.84 18.42
N PHE A 463 -12.02 8.51 18.37
CA PHE A 463 -10.79 7.72 18.52
C PHE A 463 -9.77 8.06 17.44
N ALA A 464 -10.20 8.15 16.17
CA ALA A 464 -9.34 8.50 15.06
C ALA A 464 -8.68 9.88 15.23
N VAL A 465 -9.43 10.88 15.70
CA VAL A 465 -8.91 12.23 15.98
C VAL A 465 -7.91 12.22 17.13
N MET A 466 -8.21 11.52 18.24
CA MET A 466 -7.28 11.37 19.37
C MET A 466 -5.99 10.68 18.93
N LEU A 467 -6.11 9.56 18.20
CA LEU A 467 -4.99 8.79 17.69
C LEU A 467 -4.09 9.63 16.78
N ILE A 468 -4.67 10.42 15.86
CA ILE A 468 -3.91 11.32 15.00
C ILE A 468 -3.21 12.41 15.81
N GLY A 469 -3.88 13.00 16.81
CA GLY A 469 -3.26 13.99 17.68
C GLY A 469 -2.05 13.42 18.42
N ILE A 470 -2.16 12.22 18.97
CA ILE A 470 -1.09 11.53 19.70
C ILE A 470 0.06 11.16 18.76
N LEU A 471 -0.24 10.54 17.61
CA LEU A 471 0.76 10.21 16.58
C LEU A 471 1.46 11.45 16.05
N PHE A 472 0.73 12.56 15.86
CA PHE A 472 1.32 13.81 15.43
C PHE A 472 2.31 14.37 16.47
N VAL A 473 1.96 14.36 17.76
CA VAL A 473 2.87 14.79 18.84
C VAL A 473 4.10 13.88 18.90
N HIS A 474 3.91 12.58 18.79
CA HIS A 474 4.99 11.59 18.74
C HIS A 474 5.95 11.86 17.57
N GLU A 475 5.44 11.94 16.35
CA GLU A 475 6.25 12.22 15.17
C GLU A 475 6.87 13.63 15.17
N LEU A 476 6.18 14.62 15.73
CA LEU A 476 6.73 15.95 15.90
C LEU A 476 7.97 15.91 16.80
N GLY A 477 7.97 15.04 17.81
CA GLY A 477 9.14 14.74 18.64
C GLY A 477 10.35 14.29 17.81
N HIS A 478 10.15 13.29 16.94
CA HIS A 478 11.19 12.85 16.00
C HIS A 478 11.63 13.98 15.06
N TYR A 479 10.66 14.72 14.49
CA TYR A 479 10.91 15.82 13.57
C TYR A 479 11.77 16.92 14.19
N LEU A 480 11.43 17.35 15.41
CA LEU A 480 12.16 18.38 16.14
C LEU A 480 13.57 17.90 16.50
N ALA A 481 13.73 16.65 16.95
CA ALA A 481 15.04 16.08 17.25
C ALA A 481 15.92 15.99 16.00
N MET A 482 15.38 15.52 14.88
CA MET A 482 16.09 15.50 13.60
C MET A 482 16.48 16.92 13.14
N MET A 483 15.58 17.89 13.28
CA MET A 483 15.86 19.29 12.96
C MET A 483 16.99 19.86 13.83
N MET A 484 16.96 19.61 15.14
CA MET A 484 18.00 20.05 16.09
C MET A 484 19.36 19.42 15.79
N PHE A 485 19.39 18.16 15.36
CA PHE A 485 20.64 17.48 14.97
C PHE A 485 21.06 17.74 13.52
N GLY A 486 20.38 18.63 12.80
CA GLY A 486 20.80 19.12 11.49
C GLY A 486 20.45 18.21 10.31
N TYR A 487 19.47 17.32 10.47
CA TYR A 487 18.97 16.50 9.37
C TYR A 487 18.41 17.37 8.24
N LYS A 488 18.53 16.89 7.00
CA LYS A 488 18.04 17.55 5.79
C LYS A 488 16.90 16.75 5.17
N ASN A 489 16.13 17.41 4.31
CA ASN A 489 15.03 16.80 3.57
C ASN A 489 13.97 16.16 4.46
N LEU A 490 13.69 16.78 5.60
CA LEU A 490 12.69 16.33 6.56
C LEU A 490 11.30 16.29 5.92
N LYS A 491 10.64 15.15 6.06
CA LYS A 491 9.27 14.91 5.61
C LYS A 491 8.53 14.14 6.69
N MET A 492 7.27 14.49 6.89
CA MET A 492 6.35 13.78 7.77
C MET A 492 5.17 13.32 6.91
N PHE A 493 4.73 12.09 7.09
CA PHE A 493 3.58 11.52 6.38
C PHE A 493 2.94 10.40 7.21
N PHE A 494 1.66 10.14 6.98
CA PHE A 494 0.94 9.04 7.61
C PHE A 494 1.04 7.77 6.74
N ILE A 495 1.23 6.62 7.41
CA ILE A 495 1.18 5.29 6.81
C ILE A 495 -0.05 4.58 7.39
N PRO A 496 -1.05 4.24 6.56
CA PRO A 496 -2.21 3.46 6.99
C PRO A 496 -1.80 2.23 7.80
N PHE A 497 -2.52 1.97 8.89
CA PHE A 497 -2.30 0.85 9.83
C PHE A 497 -0.99 0.88 10.63
N PHE A 498 -0.01 1.72 10.26
CA PHE A 498 1.28 1.84 10.96
C PHE A 498 1.45 3.14 11.76
N GLY A 499 0.68 4.18 11.43
CA GLY A 499 0.70 5.46 12.15
C GLY A 499 1.28 6.58 11.30
N ALA A 500 2.14 7.41 11.87
CA ALA A 500 2.87 8.42 11.12
C ALA A 500 4.36 8.09 11.07
N ALA A 501 5.10 8.73 10.17
CA ALA A 501 6.53 8.51 10.02
C ALA A 501 7.23 9.79 9.60
N VAL A 502 8.38 10.05 10.21
CA VAL A 502 9.31 11.10 9.80
C VAL A 502 10.53 10.51 9.09
N SER A 503 10.83 11.06 7.91
CA SER A 503 12.02 10.73 7.13
C SER A 503 12.93 11.94 7.01
N GLY A 504 14.24 11.74 7.20
CA GLY A 504 15.26 12.75 7.04
C GLY A 504 16.62 12.13 6.71
N ARG A 505 17.52 12.93 6.12
CA ARG A 505 18.89 12.53 5.78
C ARG A 505 19.90 13.16 6.73
N HIS A 506 20.95 12.43 7.05
CA HIS A 506 22.03 12.93 7.90
C HIS A 506 23.40 12.56 7.31
N TYR A 507 24.42 13.41 7.47
CA TYR A 507 25.75 13.12 6.91
C TYR A 507 26.82 12.89 8.00
N ASN A 508 26.66 13.52 9.18
CA ASN A 508 27.65 13.51 10.26
C ASN A 508 27.03 13.21 11.66
N VAL A 509 26.01 12.36 11.75
CA VAL A 509 25.28 12.13 13.01
C VAL A 509 25.77 10.85 13.70
N ALA A 510 26.41 11.03 14.86
CA ALA A 510 26.86 9.94 15.73
C ALA A 510 25.69 9.09 16.25
N GLY A 511 25.93 7.81 16.54
CA GLY A 511 24.88 6.85 16.92
C GLY A 511 24.08 7.25 18.17
N TRP A 512 24.69 7.93 19.14
CA TRP A 512 23.97 8.42 20.33
C TRP A 512 22.89 9.46 20.00
N LYS A 513 23.10 10.28 18.95
CA LYS A 513 22.08 11.22 18.48
C LYS A 513 20.91 10.48 17.85
N LYS A 514 21.17 9.35 17.16
CA LYS A 514 20.10 8.49 16.62
C LYS A 514 19.23 7.92 17.74
N VAL A 515 19.84 7.50 18.85
CA VAL A 515 19.11 7.06 20.04
C VAL A 515 18.21 8.18 20.57
N LEU A 516 18.73 9.40 20.72
CA LEU A 516 17.93 10.53 21.16
C LEU A 516 16.81 10.88 20.18
N VAL A 517 17.04 10.77 18.87
CA VAL A 517 15.98 10.95 17.86
C VAL A 517 14.89 9.91 18.04
N SER A 518 15.24 8.63 18.18
CA SER A 518 14.26 7.54 18.38
C SER A 518 13.53 7.62 19.71
N LEU A 519 14.13 8.21 20.76
CA LEU A 519 13.44 8.45 22.03
C LEU A 519 12.62 9.75 22.05
N ALA A 520 12.89 10.68 21.14
CA ALA A 520 12.23 11.99 21.13
C ALA A 520 10.75 11.94 20.74
N GLY A 521 10.26 10.85 20.13
CA GLY A 521 8.83 10.62 19.95
C GLY A 521 8.17 10.02 21.19
N PRO A 522 8.62 8.83 21.64
CA PRO A 522 8.04 8.15 22.80
C PRO A 522 8.07 8.93 24.11
N LEU A 523 9.21 9.52 24.48
CA LEU A 523 9.37 10.11 25.80
C LEU A 523 8.44 11.30 26.05
N PRO A 524 8.38 12.33 25.16
CA PRO A 524 7.44 13.42 25.36
C PRO A 524 5.99 12.96 25.40
N GLY A 525 5.62 11.98 24.58
CA GLY A 525 4.28 11.39 24.60
C GLY A 525 3.93 10.69 25.92
N ILE A 526 4.88 9.95 26.51
CA ILE A 526 4.71 9.34 27.84
C ILE A 526 4.56 10.42 28.91
N TYR A 527 5.44 11.42 28.96
CA TYR A 527 5.37 12.46 29.99
C TYR A 527 4.11 13.33 29.87
N LEU A 528 3.68 13.67 28.66
CA LEU A 528 2.42 14.36 28.42
C LEU A 528 1.23 13.50 28.83
N GLY A 529 1.26 12.20 28.51
CA GLY A 529 0.24 11.24 28.93
C GLY A 529 0.15 11.13 30.45
N ILE A 530 1.28 11.02 31.15
CA ILE A 530 1.32 11.01 32.62
C ILE A 530 0.74 12.31 33.19
N GLY A 531 1.13 13.47 32.66
CA GLY A 531 0.60 14.76 33.11
C GLY A 531 -0.92 14.89 32.92
N LEU A 532 -1.42 14.48 31.74
CA LEU A 532 -2.85 14.43 31.45
C LEU A 532 -3.59 13.40 32.30
N GLY A 533 -2.95 12.28 32.62
CA GLY A 533 -3.50 11.23 33.48
C GLY A 533 -3.63 11.71 34.92
N ILE A 534 -2.61 12.37 35.48
CA ILE A 534 -2.68 13.00 36.81
C ILE A 534 -3.78 14.06 36.84
N TYR A 535 -3.85 14.91 35.81
CA TYR A 535 -4.90 15.91 35.68
C TYR A 535 -6.30 15.27 35.61
N GLY A 536 -6.45 14.22 34.80
CA GLY A 536 -7.68 13.46 34.62
C GLY A 536 -8.14 12.75 35.88
N LEU A 537 -7.21 12.14 36.64
CA LEU A 537 -7.47 11.53 37.95
C LEU A 537 -7.93 12.57 38.98
N TYR A 538 -7.28 13.73 39.02
CA TYR A 538 -7.60 14.78 39.98
C TYR A 538 -8.94 15.47 39.69
N HIS A 539 -9.20 15.80 38.42
CA HIS A 539 -10.42 16.52 38.00
C HIS A 539 -11.56 15.60 37.55
N LYS A 540 -11.35 14.28 37.57
CA LYS A 540 -12.28 13.28 37.03
C LYS A 540 -12.70 13.56 35.57
N HIS A 541 -11.75 14.03 34.76
CA HIS A 541 -12.01 14.43 33.36
C HIS A 541 -11.72 13.26 32.40
N GLU A 542 -12.79 12.61 31.95
CA GLU A 542 -12.76 11.36 31.16
C GLU A 542 -11.93 11.46 29.87
N LEU A 543 -12.12 12.52 29.07
CA LEU A 543 -11.37 12.72 27.83
C LEU A 543 -9.85 12.84 28.08
N SER A 544 -9.45 13.45 29.21
CA SER A 544 -8.04 13.54 29.56
C SER A 544 -7.46 12.19 29.96
N MET A 545 -8.25 11.36 30.64
CA MET A 545 -7.88 9.99 31.00
C MET A 545 -7.75 9.09 29.77
N GLU A 546 -8.67 9.18 28.81
CA GLU A 546 -8.61 8.45 27.53
C GLU A 546 -7.36 8.82 26.74
N ILE A 547 -7.11 10.13 26.55
CA ILE A 547 -5.93 10.62 25.82
C ILE A 547 -4.64 10.23 26.56
N ALA A 548 -4.64 10.30 27.90
CA ALA A 548 -3.51 9.93 28.73
C ALA A 548 -3.14 8.45 28.57
N LEU A 549 -4.12 7.56 28.73
CA LEU A 549 -3.92 6.12 28.60
C LEU A 549 -3.47 5.76 27.19
N LEU A 550 -4.18 6.26 26.16
CA LEU A 550 -3.83 6.00 24.77
C LEU A 550 -2.44 6.52 24.42
N SER A 551 -2.06 7.72 24.92
CA SER A 551 -0.72 8.26 24.74
C SER A 551 0.34 7.38 25.40
N ILE A 552 0.15 6.97 26.66
CA ILE A 552 1.13 6.14 27.36
C ILE A 552 1.29 4.78 26.68
N VAL A 553 0.19 4.10 26.35
CA VAL A 553 0.20 2.77 25.72
C VAL A 553 0.84 2.82 24.33
N LEU A 554 0.46 3.78 23.49
CA LEU A 554 1.01 3.92 22.13
C LEU A 554 2.53 4.18 22.17
N ASN A 555 2.96 5.09 23.04
CA ASN A 555 4.38 5.41 23.16
C ASN A 555 5.18 4.27 23.82
N ALA A 556 4.59 3.51 24.75
CA ALA A 556 5.19 2.30 25.31
C ALA A 556 5.33 1.19 24.26
N PHE A 557 4.31 1.01 23.41
CA PHE A 557 4.37 0.07 22.28
C PHE A 557 5.51 0.43 21.33
N ASN A 558 5.69 1.72 21.00
CA ASN A 558 6.83 2.16 20.17
C ASN A 558 8.20 1.95 20.84
N LEU A 559 8.27 1.77 22.17
CA LEU A 559 9.51 1.41 22.87
C LEU A 559 9.80 -0.09 22.87
N ILE A 560 8.94 -0.95 22.32
CA ILE A 560 9.25 -2.39 22.21
C ILE A 560 10.50 -2.57 21.33
N PRO A 561 11.47 -3.42 21.73
CA PRO A 561 12.75 -3.58 21.05
C PRO A 561 12.64 -4.45 19.78
N VAL A 562 11.72 -4.11 18.88
CA VAL A 562 11.43 -4.85 17.64
C VAL A 562 11.35 -3.88 16.47
N LEU A 563 11.99 -4.17 15.34
CA LEU A 563 11.85 -3.36 14.12
C LEU A 563 10.48 -3.62 13.47
N PRO A 564 9.78 -2.59 12.96
CA PRO A 564 10.26 -1.23 12.67
C PRO A 564 10.05 -0.17 13.77
N LEU A 565 9.68 -0.55 15.00
CA LEU A 565 9.37 0.38 16.10
C LEU A 565 10.60 1.14 16.60
N ASP A 566 10.40 2.28 17.27
CA ASP A 566 11.48 3.14 17.77
C ASP A 566 12.42 2.42 18.72
N GLY A 567 11.89 1.58 19.61
CA GLY A 567 12.68 0.75 20.51
C GLY A 567 13.61 -0.19 19.75
N GLY A 568 13.15 -0.73 18.62
CA GLY A 568 13.99 -1.48 17.70
C GLY A 568 15.14 -0.64 17.12
N TRP A 569 14.88 0.62 16.76
CA TRP A 569 15.92 1.55 16.28
C TRP A 569 16.90 1.98 17.38
N VAL A 570 16.43 2.16 18.62
CA VAL A 570 17.27 2.41 19.79
C VAL A 570 18.22 1.23 20.01
N MET A 571 17.69 0.00 20.07
CA MET A 571 18.50 -1.20 20.27
C MET A 571 19.45 -1.46 19.11
N HIS A 572 19.03 -1.16 17.88
CA HIS A 572 19.89 -1.23 16.71
C HIS A 572 21.07 -0.25 16.81
N ALA A 573 20.83 1.01 17.18
CA ALA A 573 21.86 2.04 17.31
C ALA A 573 22.85 1.77 18.45
N ILE A 574 22.41 1.09 19.51
CA ILE A 574 23.23 0.79 20.69
C ILE A 574 23.97 -0.54 20.57
N LEU A 575 23.30 -1.61 20.10
CA LEU A 575 23.81 -2.97 20.19
C LEU A 575 24.04 -3.61 18.81
N PHE A 576 23.00 -3.70 17.97
CA PHE A 576 23.03 -4.58 16.81
C PHE A 576 23.86 -4.05 15.64
N CYS A 577 24.00 -2.72 15.47
CA CYS A 577 24.84 -2.12 14.44
C CYS A 577 26.36 -2.26 14.67
N ARG A 578 26.77 -2.88 15.78
CA ARG A 578 28.18 -3.16 16.10
C ARG A 578 28.76 -4.30 15.26
N HIS A 579 27.92 -5.23 14.79
CA HIS A 579 28.37 -6.36 13.98
C HIS A 579 27.32 -6.77 12.93
N PRO A 580 27.70 -6.99 11.65
CA PRO A 580 26.73 -7.32 10.59
C PRO A 580 25.86 -8.56 10.86
N LEU A 581 26.41 -9.59 11.51
CA LEU A 581 25.64 -10.80 11.87
C LEU A 581 24.60 -10.52 12.97
N LEU A 582 24.91 -9.63 13.92
CA LEU A 582 23.99 -9.28 15.00
C LEU A 582 22.79 -8.48 14.47
N ASP A 583 23.04 -7.51 13.58
CA ASP A 583 21.98 -6.78 12.87
C ASP A 583 21.09 -7.72 12.05
N THR A 584 21.69 -8.67 11.33
CA THR A 584 20.93 -9.65 10.53
C THR A 584 20.08 -10.56 11.41
N ALA A 585 20.66 -11.12 12.49
CA ALA A 585 19.92 -11.97 13.42
C ALA A 585 18.76 -11.22 14.09
N PHE A 586 18.98 -9.97 14.49
CA PHE A 586 17.93 -9.13 15.07
C PHE A 586 16.76 -8.90 14.11
N ARG A 587 17.03 -8.62 12.84
CA ARG A 587 15.99 -8.44 11.80
C ARG A 587 15.24 -9.73 11.50
N VAL A 588 15.91 -10.88 11.52
CA VAL A 588 15.26 -12.20 11.37
C VAL A 588 14.31 -12.45 12.54
N MET A 589 14.77 -12.25 13.78
CA MET A 589 13.93 -12.41 14.97
C MET A 589 12.73 -11.45 14.97
N ALA A 590 12.93 -10.19 14.58
CA ALA A 590 11.86 -9.22 14.42
C ALA A 590 10.84 -9.66 13.36
N GLY A 591 11.30 -10.14 12.20
CA GLY A 591 10.44 -10.67 11.15
C GLY A 591 9.62 -11.88 11.61
N LEU A 592 10.23 -12.84 12.32
CA LEU A 592 9.53 -13.99 12.90
C LEU A 592 8.49 -13.58 13.95
N GLY A 593 8.83 -12.61 14.81
CA GLY A 593 7.89 -12.05 15.78
C GLY A 593 6.68 -11.39 15.11
N LEU A 594 6.88 -10.65 14.02
CA LEU A 594 5.78 -10.07 13.24
C LEU A 594 4.91 -11.13 12.55
N VAL A 595 5.49 -12.23 12.07
CA VAL A 595 4.71 -13.36 11.52
C VAL A 595 3.86 -14.01 12.61
N LEU A 596 4.43 -14.28 13.78
CA LEU A 596 3.72 -14.86 14.91
C LEU A 596 2.56 -13.96 15.36
N LEU A 597 2.82 -12.66 15.55
CA LEU A 597 1.79 -11.69 15.90
C LEU A 597 0.70 -11.58 14.83
N GLY A 598 1.08 -11.60 13.55
CA GLY A 598 0.13 -11.59 12.43
C GLY A 598 -0.75 -12.85 12.40
N GLY A 599 -0.19 -14.03 12.71
CA GLY A 599 -0.93 -15.28 12.81
C GLY A 599 -1.91 -15.30 13.99
N LEU A 600 -1.48 -14.84 15.17
CA LEU A 600 -2.32 -14.80 16.37
C LEU A 600 -3.45 -13.76 16.28
N SER A 601 -3.21 -12.63 15.63
CA SER A 601 -4.20 -11.54 15.49
C SER A 601 -5.07 -11.62 14.24
N GLY A 602 -4.82 -12.58 13.33
CA GLY A 602 -5.42 -12.60 12.00
C GLY A 602 -4.99 -11.42 11.09
N GLY A 603 -4.03 -10.60 11.53
CA GLY A 603 -3.59 -9.39 10.86
C GLY A 603 -2.65 -9.63 9.68
N ARG A 604 -3.18 -9.58 8.46
CA ARG A 604 -2.39 -9.74 7.20
C ARG A 604 -1.31 -8.67 7.00
N VAL A 605 -1.45 -7.50 7.64
CA VAL A 605 -0.51 -6.36 7.53
C VAL A 605 0.85 -6.69 8.15
N MET A 606 0.88 -7.33 9.32
CA MET A 606 2.14 -7.69 10.00
C MET A 606 2.95 -8.71 9.21
N VAL A 607 2.26 -9.69 8.60
CA VAL A 607 2.86 -10.68 7.69
C VAL A 607 3.44 -9.99 6.44
N GLY A 608 2.74 -8.99 5.90
CA GLY A 608 3.24 -8.20 4.77
C GLY A 608 4.56 -7.48 5.08
N VAL A 609 4.67 -6.85 6.26
CA VAL A 609 5.91 -6.19 6.69
C VAL A 609 7.03 -7.18 6.98
N ALA A 610 6.74 -8.30 7.62
CA ALA A 610 7.71 -9.38 7.81
C ALA A 610 8.27 -9.88 6.47
N THR A 611 7.41 -10.07 5.48
CA THR A 611 7.80 -10.50 4.12
C THR A 611 8.73 -9.48 3.47
N ALA A 612 8.40 -8.19 3.52
CA ALA A 612 9.26 -7.12 3.01
C ALA A 612 10.62 -7.09 3.73
N MET A 613 10.64 -7.28 5.05
CA MET A 613 11.87 -7.38 5.83
C MET A 613 12.73 -8.56 5.37
N PHE A 614 12.17 -9.76 5.21
CA PHE A 614 12.89 -10.95 4.73
C PHE A 614 13.46 -10.76 3.33
N ILE A 615 12.68 -10.18 2.40
CA ILE A 615 13.14 -9.86 1.04
C ILE A 615 14.34 -8.90 1.08
N SER A 616 14.36 -7.96 2.02
CA SER A 616 15.42 -6.95 2.15
C SER A 616 16.71 -7.46 2.85
N LEU A 617 16.68 -8.63 3.51
CA LEU A 617 17.81 -9.14 4.31
C LEU A 617 19.10 -9.34 3.51
N PRO A 618 19.11 -9.98 2.32
CA PRO A 618 20.34 -10.22 1.58
C PRO A 618 21.07 -8.93 1.21
N LEU A 619 20.31 -7.89 0.83
CA LEU A 619 20.84 -6.57 0.51
C LEU A 619 21.37 -5.87 1.76
N THR A 620 20.60 -5.87 2.85
CA THR A 620 20.96 -5.21 4.11
C THR A 620 22.25 -5.81 4.70
N TYR A 621 22.38 -7.13 4.69
CA TYR A 621 23.61 -7.81 5.13
C TYR A 621 24.83 -7.41 4.29
N ARG A 622 24.67 -7.31 2.96
CA ARG A 622 25.76 -6.88 2.05
C ARG A 622 26.19 -5.45 2.35
N ILE A 623 25.24 -4.52 2.49
CA ILE A 623 25.51 -3.12 2.83
C ILE A 623 26.20 -3.02 4.20
N ALA A 624 25.73 -3.77 5.20
CA ALA A 624 26.37 -3.84 6.52
C ALA A 624 27.82 -4.36 6.45
N LYS A 625 28.09 -5.38 5.63
CA LYS A 625 29.45 -5.92 5.43
C LYS A 625 30.39 -4.95 4.72
N VAL A 626 29.90 -4.19 3.74
CA VAL A 626 30.69 -3.12 3.08
C VAL A 626 30.97 -1.98 4.07
N THR A 627 29.96 -1.58 4.82
CA THR A 627 30.07 -0.56 5.88
C THR A 627 31.10 -0.95 6.95
N ASP A 628 31.09 -2.21 7.42
CA ASP A 628 32.06 -2.70 8.41
C ASP A 628 33.50 -2.73 7.85
N ARG A 629 33.67 -3.15 6.59
CA ARG A 629 35.00 -3.12 5.93
C ARG A 629 35.55 -1.72 5.81
N LEU A 630 34.75 -0.76 5.36
CA LEU A 630 35.17 0.64 5.23
C LEU A 630 35.47 1.27 6.59
N ARG A 631 34.63 0.99 7.60
CA ARG A 631 34.86 1.44 8.99
C ARG A 631 36.17 0.91 9.58
N ARG A 632 36.60 -0.30 9.20
CA ARG A 632 37.91 -0.87 9.60
C ARG A 632 39.09 -0.31 8.80
N LYS A 633 38.88 0.05 7.53
CA LYS A 633 39.92 0.59 6.63
C LYS A 633 40.28 2.06 6.91
N GLY A 634 39.32 2.89 7.34
CA GLY A 634 39.55 4.32 7.58
C GLY A 634 38.64 4.89 8.68
N GLY A 635 39.20 5.79 9.50
CA GLY A 635 38.49 6.49 10.58
C GLY A 635 37.39 7.43 10.07
N VAL A 636 36.50 7.85 10.98
CA VAL A 636 35.28 8.67 10.72
C VAL A 636 35.50 9.72 9.62
N VAL A 637 34.84 9.52 8.47
CA VAL A 637 34.95 10.42 7.32
C VAL A 637 33.94 11.54 7.50
N ILE A 638 34.38 12.63 8.15
CA ILE A 638 33.53 13.79 8.41
C ILE A 638 33.30 14.52 7.09
N SER A 639 32.04 14.64 6.68
CA SER A 639 31.63 15.51 5.57
C SER A 639 32.05 16.96 5.89
N PRO A 640 32.90 17.61 5.07
CA PRO A 640 33.44 18.95 5.35
C PRO A 640 32.37 20.05 5.46
N ASP A 641 31.31 19.94 4.68
CA ASP A 641 30.19 20.87 4.67
C ASP A 641 29.02 20.41 5.55
N ALA A 642 29.14 19.21 6.15
CA ALA A 642 28.11 18.48 6.87
C ALA A 642 26.79 18.27 6.10
N LYS A 643 26.81 18.41 4.77
CA LYS A 643 25.63 18.49 3.91
C LYS A 643 25.72 17.62 2.66
N SER A 644 26.91 17.20 2.25
CA SER A 644 27.13 16.36 1.08
C SER A 644 28.15 15.25 1.37
N VAL A 645 28.13 14.20 0.55
CA VAL A 645 29.20 13.19 0.56
C VAL A 645 30.35 13.73 -0.29
N PRO A 646 31.58 13.80 0.24
CA PRO A 646 32.75 14.17 -0.55
C PRO A 646 32.91 13.26 -1.77
N ILE A 647 33.29 13.84 -2.91
CA ILE A 647 33.29 13.15 -4.21
C ILE A 647 34.31 12.00 -4.24
N ASP A 648 35.46 12.19 -3.62
CA ASP A 648 36.53 11.19 -3.42
C ASP A 648 36.04 10.00 -2.58
N VAL A 649 35.36 10.28 -1.47
CA VAL A 649 34.79 9.25 -0.59
C VAL A 649 33.65 8.50 -1.27
N ALA A 650 32.82 9.22 -2.04
CA ALA A 650 31.75 8.61 -2.82
C ALA A 650 32.31 7.64 -3.85
N ASP A 651 33.37 8.00 -4.59
CA ASP A 651 34.00 7.14 -5.60
C ASP A 651 34.59 5.86 -4.97
N GLU A 652 35.19 5.96 -3.78
CA GLU A 652 35.70 4.80 -3.03
C GLU A 652 34.57 3.85 -2.60
N ILE A 653 33.48 4.40 -2.03
CA ILE A 653 32.31 3.61 -1.63
C ILE A 653 31.67 2.93 -2.83
N ILE A 654 31.51 3.64 -3.96
CA ILE A 654 30.93 3.09 -5.19
C ILE A 654 31.80 1.96 -5.73
N SER A 655 33.13 2.11 -5.70
CA SER A 655 34.07 1.09 -6.14
C SER A 655 33.99 -0.18 -5.29
N GLU A 656 33.91 -0.05 -3.96
CA GLU A 656 33.74 -1.21 -3.06
C GLU A 656 32.36 -1.86 -3.21
N LEU A 657 31.30 -1.08 -3.46
CA LEU A 657 29.96 -1.60 -3.77
C LEU A 657 29.96 -2.40 -5.07
N ARG A 658 30.57 -1.87 -6.14
CA ARG A 658 30.69 -2.54 -7.45
C ARG A 658 31.59 -3.78 -7.42
N ALA A 659 32.65 -3.76 -6.61
CA ALA A 659 33.49 -4.94 -6.37
C ALA A 659 32.73 -6.03 -5.58
N GLY A 660 31.76 -5.64 -4.77
CA GLY A 660 30.76 -6.57 -4.21
C GLY A 660 29.75 -7.02 -5.28
N SER A 661 28.96 -8.06 -4.98
CA SER A 661 27.91 -8.58 -5.88
C SER A 661 26.71 -7.63 -6.10
N THR A 662 26.91 -6.30 -6.04
CA THR A 662 25.93 -5.27 -6.42
C THR A 662 26.17 -4.69 -7.83
N HIS A 663 27.02 -5.33 -8.65
CA HIS A 663 27.30 -4.93 -10.05
C HIS A 663 26.06 -4.74 -10.94
N ASN A 664 24.94 -5.40 -10.62
CA ASN A 664 23.68 -5.26 -11.35
C ASN A 664 22.79 -4.10 -10.87
N ALA A 665 23.16 -3.39 -9.81
CA ALA A 665 22.41 -2.23 -9.34
C ALA A 665 22.57 -1.05 -10.31
N ASN A 666 21.46 -0.36 -10.60
CA ASN A 666 21.51 0.80 -11.47
C ASN A 666 22.19 2.01 -10.79
N ASN A 667 22.56 3.02 -11.57
CA ASN A 667 23.27 4.20 -11.04
C ASN A 667 22.54 4.90 -9.88
N LYS A 668 21.20 4.94 -9.91
CA LYS A 668 20.39 5.54 -8.84
C LYS A 668 20.43 4.70 -7.57
N GLN A 669 20.28 3.39 -7.68
CA GLN A 669 20.39 2.45 -6.56
C GLN A 669 21.79 2.49 -5.96
N LEU A 670 22.83 2.52 -6.78
CA LEU A 670 24.20 2.68 -6.32
C LEU A 670 24.39 4.01 -5.57
N ALA A 671 23.85 5.12 -6.08
CA ALA A 671 23.89 6.40 -5.36
C ALA A 671 23.15 6.35 -4.01
N GLU A 672 21.99 5.69 -3.93
CA GLU A 672 21.24 5.49 -2.68
C GLU A 672 21.99 4.58 -1.70
N PHE A 673 22.61 3.50 -2.17
CA PHE A 673 23.44 2.61 -1.34
C PHE A 673 24.71 3.32 -0.88
N THR A 674 25.34 4.15 -1.71
CA THR A 674 26.49 4.98 -1.34
C THR A 674 26.14 5.92 -0.19
N LEU A 675 24.97 6.57 -0.24
CA LEU A 675 24.48 7.39 0.88
C LEU A 675 24.30 6.55 2.14
N GLN A 676 23.66 5.38 2.03
CA GLN A 676 23.38 4.51 3.16
C GLN A 676 24.67 3.98 3.81
N VAL A 677 25.67 3.59 3.01
CA VAL A 677 26.99 3.16 3.48
C VAL A 677 27.70 4.32 4.17
N PHE A 678 27.72 5.51 3.57
CA PHE A 678 28.34 6.70 4.17
C PHE A 678 27.69 7.05 5.52
N GLU A 679 26.35 7.06 5.58
CA GLU A 679 25.56 7.24 6.80
C GLU A 679 25.90 6.18 7.86
N GLY A 680 26.09 4.92 7.45
CA GLY A 680 26.45 3.81 8.32
C GLY A 680 27.88 3.91 8.87
N VAL A 681 28.85 4.33 8.05
CA VAL A 681 30.24 4.52 8.47
C VAL A 681 30.33 5.62 9.53
N ASN A 682 29.61 6.73 9.34
CA ASN A 682 29.62 7.87 10.26
C ASN A 682 28.72 7.71 11.50
N ALA A 683 27.74 6.81 11.46
CA ALA A 683 26.91 6.47 12.61
C ALA A 683 27.62 5.48 13.54
N THR A 684 28.68 5.93 14.22
CA THR A 684 29.40 5.10 15.19
C THR A 684 28.52 4.80 16.40
N PRO A 685 28.45 3.53 16.85
CA PRO A 685 27.68 3.17 18.03
C PRO A 685 28.27 3.87 19.28
N PRO A 686 27.43 4.27 20.24
CA PRO A 686 27.90 4.87 21.49
C PRO A 686 28.88 3.92 22.21
N ASN A 687 29.82 4.49 22.98
CA ASN A 687 30.70 3.68 23.83
C ASN A 687 29.87 2.86 24.84
N TRP A 688 30.46 1.81 25.43
CA TRP A 688 29.69 0.86 26.25
C TRP A 688 29.02 1.52 27.48
N LEU A 689 29.63 2.57 28.07
CA LEU A 689 29.02 3.33 29.16
C LEU A 689 27.79 4.10 28.69
N ALA A 690 27.90 4.82 27.57
CA ALA A 690 26.78 5.51 26.95
C ALA A 690 25.71 4.52 26.49
N SER A 691 26.09 3.35 25.97
CA SER A 691 25.17 2.25 25.65
C SER A 691 24.39 1.82 26.88
N LEU A 692 25.05 1.59 28.02
CA LEU A 692 24.39 1.22 29.28
C LEU A 692 23.44 2.30 29.78
N PHE A 693 23.86 3.57 29.73
CA PHE A 693 23.01 4.71 30.07
C PHE A 693 21.77 4.79 29.20
N PHE A 694 21.92 4.68 27.87
CA PHE A 694 20.79 4.73 26.96
C PHE A 694 19.87 3.51 27.06
N SER A 695 20.42 2.32 27.32
CA SER A 695 19.62 1.13 27.64
C SER A 695 18.82 1.35 28.93
N GLY A 696 19.45 1.89 29.97
CA GLY A 696 18.76 2.26 31.22
C GLY A 696 17.65 3.28 31.00
N LEU A 697 17.90 4.32 30.20
CA LEU A 697 16.89 5.31 29.83
C LEU A 697 15.74 4.68 29.05
N HIS A 698 16.03 3.81 28.09
CA HIS A 698 15.05 3.14 27.25
C HIS A 698 14.14 2.20 28.06
N PHE A 699 14.73 1.22 28.76
CA PHE A 699 13.96 0.27 29.58
C PHE A 699 13.29 0.95 30.76
N GLY A 700 13.96 1.92 31.41
CA GLY A 700 13.36 2.71 32.48
C GLY A 700 12.11 3.46 32.02
N SER A 701 12.12 4.00 30.80
CA SER A 701 10.95 4.70 30.24
C SER A 701 9.82 3.73 29.86
N PHE A 702 10.15 2.55 29.34
CA PHE A 702 9.18 1.49 29.07
C PHE A 702 8.49 1.03 30.38
N PHE A 703 9.26 0.73 31.43
CA PHE A 703 8.71 0.33 32.72
C PHE A 703 7.93 1.45 33.40
N LEU A 704 8.38 2.71 33.28
CA LEU A 704 7.64 3.86 33.78
C LEU A 704 6.27 4.00 33.09
N ALA A 705 6.24 3.85 31.76
CA ALA A 705 5.00 3.88 31.00
C ALA A 705 4.07 2.72 31.37
N ALA A 706 4.59 1.49 31.49
CA ALA A 706 3.82 0.34 31.93
C ALA A 706 3.25 0.53 33.35
N PHE A 707 4.04 1.05 34.29
CA PHE A 707 3.61 1.36 35.64
C PHE A 707 2.48 2.40 35.66
N PHE A 708 2.61 3.51 34.93
CA PHE A 708 1.58 4.54 34.89
C PHE A 708 0.34 4.12 34.10
N ALA A 709 0.48 3.34 33.03
CA ALA A 709 -0.66 2.73 32.36
C ALA A 709 -1.43 1.83 33.33
N MET A 710 -0.73 0.94 34.05
CA MET A 710 -1.32 0.09 35.08
C MET A 710 -1.96 0.93 36.19
N LEU A 711 -1.33 2.01 36.66
CA LEU A 711 -1.88 2.90 37.68
C LEU A 711 -3.15 3.63 37.20
N LEU A 712 -3.18 4.11 35.96
CA LEU A 712 -4.38 4.76 35.39
C LEU A 712 -5.52 3.76 35.23
N VAL A 713 -5.20 2.53 34.82
CA VAL A 713 -6.16 1.43 34.66
C VAL A 713 -6.69 0.96 36.01
N ILE A 714 -5.82 0.78 37.00
CA ILE A 714 -6.21 0.44 38.38
C ILE A 714 -6.98 1.61 39.01
N GLY A 715 -6.59 2.85 38.72
CA GLY A 715 -7.33 4.05 39.13
C GLY A 715 -8.70 4.17 38.47
N GLN A 716 -8.97 3.39 37.41
CA GLN A 716 -10.25 3.29 36.72
C GLN A 716 -11.05 2.01 37.06
N GLN A 717 -10.42 1.01 37.69
CA GLN A 717 -10.84 -0.39 37.86
C GLN A 717 -12.15 -0.84 37.16
N GLY A 718 -11.96 -1.57 36.07
CA GLY A 718 -12.92 -2.47 35.44
C GLY A 718 -12.41 -3.05 34.11
N ASP A 719 -11.27 -3.77 34.15
CA ASP A 719 -10.66 -4.59 33.08
C ASP A 719 -10.13 -3.93 31.76
N LEU A 720 -8.91 -4.32 31.34
CA LEU A 720 -8.14 -3.72 30.22
C LEU A 720 -8.51 -4.32 28.85
N GLY A 721 -8.93 -5.58 28.81
CA GLY A 721 -9.42 -6.22 27.59
C GLY A 721 -10.75 -5.63 27.15
N ASP A 722 -11.60 -5.36 28.15
CA ASP A 722 -12.94 -4.83 27.98
C ASP A 722 -12.97 -3.37 27.51
N PHE A 723 -12.05 -2.52 27.99
CA PHE A 723 -11.97 -1.13 27.52
C PHE A 723 -11.56 -1.00 26.04
N MET A 724 -10.56 -1.77 25.60
CA MET A 724 -10.10 -1.75 24.20
C MET A 724 -11.14 -2.36 23.25
N LEU A 725 -11.94 -3.33 23.71
CA LEU A 725 -13.03 -3.89 22.94
C LEU A 725 -14.26 -2.95 22.93
N ALA A 726 -14.64 -2.39 24.09
CA ALA A 726 -15.79 -1.49 24.25
C ALA A 726 -15.62 -0.13 23.55
N ALA A 727 -14.40 0.39 23.45
CA ALA A 727 -14.12 1.64 22.72
C ALA A 727 -14.18 1.48 21.19
N VAL A 728 -14.02 0.26 20.68
CA VAL A 728 -14.06 -0.05 19.23
C VAL A 728 -15.48 -0.43 18.78
N THR A 729 -16.36 -0.86 19.69
CA THR A 729 -17.72 -1.35 19.38
C THR A 729 -18.87 -0.50 19.93
N LYS A 730 -18.60 0.72 20.46
CA LYS A 730 -19.67 1.57 21.02
C LYS A 730 -20.77 1.84 19.98
N PRO A 731 -22.03 1.44 20.25
CA PRO A 731 -23.13 1.76 19.35
C PRO A 731 -23.46 3.25 19.36
N GLU A 732 -23.67 3.84 18.18
CA GLU A 732 -23.89 5.29 18.03
C GLU A 732 -25.36 5.71 18.10
N THR A 733 -26.32 4.78 18.10
CA THR A 733 -27.75 5.11 18.03
C THR A 733 -28.32 5.33 19.43
N PRO A 734 -28.71 6.55 19.81
CA PRO A 734 -29.34 6.79 21.11
C PRO A 734 -30.76 6.22 21.14
N TYR A 735 -31.20 5.82 22.32
CA TYR A 735 -32.56 5.39 22.62
C TYR A 735 -33.12 6.20 23.79
N GLU A 736 -34.32 6.73 23.62
CA GLU A 736 -35.02 7.49 24.66
C GLU A 736 -35.98 6.59 25.42
N CYS A 737 -35.88 6.58 26.75
CA CYS A 737 -36.73 5.77 27.59
C CYS A 737 -38.22 6.07 27.40
N GLY A 738 -39.02 5.03 27.14
CA GLY A 738 -40.46 5.15 26.94
C GLY A 738 -40.87 5.63 25.54
N SER A 739 -39.94 5.74 24.59
CA SER A 739 -40.24 6.20 23.22
C SER A 739 -40.80 5.12 22.29
N VAL A 740 -40.96 3.88 22.77
CA VAL A 740 -41.41 2.75 21.95
C VAL A 740 -42.86 2.94 21.54
N GLN A 741 -43.13 2.82 20.24
CA GLN A 741 -44.49 2.75 19.72
C GLN A 741 -44.70 1.42 19.02
N THR A 742 -45.86 0.81 19.26
CA THR A 742 -46.24 -0.45 18.59
C THR A 742 -47.57 -0.25 17.88
N TRP A 743 -47.64 -0.77 16.66
CA TRP A 743 -48.86 -0.93 15.90
C TRP A 743 -49.10 -2.42 15.65
N ASN A 744 -50.30 -2.89 15.99
CA ASN A 744 -50.77 -4.24 15.71
C ASN A 744 -51.87 -4.17 14.67
N GLY A 745 -51.71 -4.91 13.58
CA GLY A 745 -52.71 -5.04 12.54
C GLY A 745 -53.97 -5.76 13.03
N PRO A 746 -55.13 -5.56 12.37
CA PRO A 746 -56.36 -6.28 12.71
C PRO A 746 -56.13 -7.80 12.67
N GLY A 747 -56.48 -8.50 13.75
CA GLY A 747 -56.30 -9.95 13.87
C GLY A 747 -54.92 -10.42 14.33
N TYR A 748 -53.99 -9.52 14.70
CA TYR A 748 -52.73 -9.91 15.34
C TYR A 748 -53.00 -10.52 16.72
N ASP A 749 -52.53 -11.74 16.94
CA ASP A 749 -52.60 -12.46 18.22
C ASP A 749 -51.22 -12.54 18.88
N GLU A 750 -51.08 -11.90 20.03
CA GLU A 750 -49.83 -11.84 20.79
C GLU A 750 -49.46 -13.19 21.44
N ALA A 751 -50.44 -14.08 21.67
CA ALA A 751 -50.22 -15.43 22.17
C ALA A 751 -49.96 -16.45 21.04
N GLY A 752 -50.48 -16.18 19.83
CA GLY A 752 -50.37 -17.01 18.64
C GLY A 752 -49.21 -16.69 17.71
N ALA A 753 -48.41 -15.66 18.01
CA ALA A 753 -47.20 -15.28 17.28
C ALA A 753 -46.14 -16.38 17.37
N LYS A 754 -46.28 -17.42 16.54
CA LYS A 754 -45.23 -18.39 16.24
C LYS A 754 -44.00 -17.61 15.78
N THR A 755 -42.80 -18.10 16.05
CA THR A 755 -41.53 -17.42 15.68
C THR A 755 -41.58 -16.95 14.23
N GLU A 756 -41.88 -15.67 14.06
CA GLU A 756 -42.10 -15.01 12.77
C GLU A 756 -40.83 -14.28 12.37
N SER A 757 -40.55 -14.26 11.08
CA SER A 757 -39.40 -13.53 10.57
C SER A 757 -39.57 -12.04 10.89
N THR A 758 -38.56 -11.45 11.54
CA THR A 758 -38.56 -10.03 11.89
C THR A 758 -37.72 -9.28 10.86
N LEU A 759 -38.36 -8.42 10.09
CA LEU A 759 -37.67 -7.45 9.24
C LEU A 759 -37.16 -6.31 10.11
N VAL A 760 -35.87 -6.03 10.03
CA VAL A 760 -35.18 -5.00 10.82
C VAL A 760 -34.66 -3.93 9.89
N ALA A 761 -35.15 -2.70 10.07
CA ALA A 761 -34.75 -1.54 9.29
C ALA A 761 -34.16 -0.45 10.19
N PRO A 762 -32.82 -0.38 10.34
CA PRO A 762 -32.15 0.69 11.07
C PRO A 762 -32.05 1.95 10.20
N PHE A 763 -32.40 3.10 10.76
CA PHE A 763 -32.31 4.42 10.13
C PHE A 763 -31.12 5.21 10.69
N LYS A 764 -30.77 6.31 10.02
CA LYS A 764 -29.77 7.27 10.52
C LYS A 764 -30.29 8.11 11.68
N GLU A 765 -31.59 8.43 11.67
CA GLU A 765 -32.23 9.30 12.66
C GLU A 765 -33.59 8.74 13.07
N ALA A 766 -33.99 8.95 14.33
CA ALA A 766 -35.27 8.48 14.86
C ALA A 766 -36.48 9.11 14.16
N ALA A 767 -36.37 10.36 13.70
CA ALA A 767 -37.43 11.04 12.97
C ALA A 767 -37.79 10.32 11.66
N LEU A 768 -36.80 9.85 10.91
CA LEU A 768 -37.00 9.11 9.66
C LEU A 768 -37.66 7.75 9.90
N ALA A 769 -37.31 7.07 11.00
CA ALA A 769 -38.00 5.85 11.42
C ALA A 769 -39.48 6.15 11.73
N GLY A 770 -39.77 7.24 12.44
CA GLY A 770 -41.14 7.68 12.72
C GLY A 770 -41.97 8.01 11.47
N GLU A 771 -41.39 8.70 10.49
CA GLU A 771 -42.06 8.98 9.21
C GLU A 771 -42.43 7.70 8.46
N ASN A 772 -41.51 6.72 8.42
CA ASN A 772 -41.77 5.43 7.77
C ASN A 772 -42.75 4.57 8.59
N PHE A 773 -42.74 4.68 9.92
CA PHE A 773 -43.73 4.04 10.79
C PHE A 773 -45.15 4.48 10.44
N GLU A 774 -45.40 5.79 10.36
CA GLU A 774 -46.74 6.30 10.00
C GLU A 774 -47.14 5.94 8.57
N LYS A 775 -46.19 5.99 7.63
CA LYS A 775 -46.43 5.63 6.22
C LYS A 775 -46.86 4.17 6.06
N LEU A 776 -46.24 3.25 6.82
CA LEU A 776 -46.44 1.80 6.64
C LEU A 776 -47.66 1.24 7.37
N LYS A 777 -48.22 1.93 8.38
CA LYS A 777 -49.42 1.48 9.12
C LYS A 777 -50.61 1.11 8.24
N GLY A 778 -50.76 1.78 7.09
CA GLY A 778 -51.86 1.55 6.14
C GLY A 778 -51.56 0.52 5.04
N THR A 779 -50.32 0.05 4.93
CA THR A 779 -49.86 -0.79 3.81
C THR A 779 -49.47 -2.20 4.24
N LEU A 780 -49.30 -2.44 5.54
CA LEU A 780 -48.96 -3.75 6.07
C LEU A 780 -50.17 -4.71 6.06
N PRO A 781 -49.95 -6.02 5.84
CA PRO A 781 -51.01 -7.04 5.92
C PRO A 781 -51.77 -7.04 7.25
N ALA A 782 -52.98 -7.60 7.24
CA ALA A 782 -53.72 -7.94 8.46
C ALA A 782 -52.89 -8.94 9.29
N ALA A 783 -52.97 -8.85 10.61
CA ALA A 783 -52.13 -9.60 11.55
C ALA A 783 -50.60 -9.35 11.47
N SER A 784 -50.13 -8.26 10.86
CA SER A 784 -48.73 -7.82 11.04
C SER A 784 -48.53 -7.03 12.34
N ARG A 785 -47.31 -7.04 12.87
CA ARG A 785 -46.88 -6.14 13.97
C ARG A 785 -45.74 -5.26 13.50
N MET A 786 -45.78 -4.00 13.88
CA MET A 786 -44.70 -3.06 13.65
C MET A 786 -44.35 -2.34 14.95
N THR A 787 -43.07 -2.37 15.31
CA THR A 787 -42.54 -1.67 16.48
C THR A 787 -41.53 -0.62 16.02
N TRP A 788 -41.74 0.61 16.45
CA TRP A 788 -40.79 1.71 16.33
C TRP A 788 -39.96 1.78 17.62
N PHE A 789 -38.65 1.53 17.49
CA PHE A 789 -37.68 1.51 18.57
C PHE A 789 -36.50 2.42 18.23
N GLY A 790 -36.40 3.60 18.86
CA GLY A 790 -35.33 4.56 18.57
C GLY A 790 -35.27 4.96 17.09
N ALA A 791 -34.15 4.71 16.44
CA ALA A 791 -33.99 4.88 14.99
C ALA A 791 -34.21 3.58 14.20
N THR A 792 -34.88 2.57 14.74
CA THR A 792 -35.08 1.27 14.10
C THR A 792 -36.57 0.92 14.01
N LEU A 793 -36.98 0.40 12.85
CA LEU A 793 -38.28 -0.25 12.68
C LEU A 793 -38.11 -1.77 12.69
N LEU A 794 -38.98 -2.44 13.45
CA LEU A 794 -39.03 -3.89 13.61
C LEU A 794 -40.40 -4.36 13.14
N ILE A 795 -40.48 -5.13 12.06
CA ILE A 795 -41.75 -5.51 11.42
C ILE A 795 -41.86 -7.04 11.36
N GLN A 796 -42.95 -7.57 11.89
CA GLN A 796 -43.31 -8.99 11.82
C GLN A 796 -44.44 -9.18 10.81
N PHE A 797 -44.31 -10.23 9.99
CA PHE A 797 -45.26 -10.59 8.95
C PHE A 797 -45.85 -11.98 9.25
N PRO A 798 -47.14 -12.20 8.93
CA PRO A 798 -47.72 -13.53 9.03
C PRO A 798 -47.01 -14.51 8.08
N PRO A 799 -46.91 -15.81 8.42
CA PRO A 799 -46.10 -16.79 7.68
C PRO A 799 -46.48 -16.98 6.20
N THR A 800 -47.68 -16.56 5.82
CA THR A 800 -48.25 -16.70 4.47
C THR A 800 -47.96 -15.51 3.56
N GLU A 801 -47.37 -14.41 4.06
CA GLU A 801 -47.24 -13.12 3.35
C GLU A 801 -45.78 -12.76 3.02
N ASN A 802 -45.00 -13.72 2.51
CA ASN A 802 -43.61 -13.51 2.11
C ASN A 802 -43.46 -12.42 1.02
N ASP A 803 -44.41 -12.33 0.09
CA ASP A 803 -44.39 -11.31 -0.96
C ASP A 803 -44.55 -9.90 -0.39
N ALA A 804 -45.37 -9.73 0.67
CA ALA A 804 -45.51 -8.45 1.34
C ALA A 804 -44.23 -8.06 2.09
N GLN A 805 -43.56 -9.04 2.72
CA GLN A 805 -42.28 -8.83 3.38
C GLN A 805 -41.19 -8.35 2.40
N LEU A 806 -41.07 -8.99 1.23
CA LEU A 806 -40.09 -8.60 0.20
C LEU A 806 -40.39 -7.21 -0.40
N ARG A 807 -41.67 -6.87 -0.61
CA ARG A 807 -42.05 -5.51 -1.07
C ARG A 807 -41.63 -4.44 -0.06
N VAL A 808 -41.99 -4.63 1.21
CA VAL A 808 -41.66 -3.70 2.29
C VAL A 808 -40.14 -3.61 2.51
N PHE A 809 -39.42 -4.72 2.37
CA PHE A 809 -37.96 -4.75 2.39
C PHE A 809 -37.37 -3.81 1.33
N GLY A 810 -37.77 -3.96 0.06
CA GLY A 810 -37.27 -3.12 -1.03
C GLY A 810 -37.67 -1.64 -0.92
N GLU A 811 -38.78 -1.33 -0.25
CA GLU A 811 -39.15 0.05 0.07
C GLU A 811 -38.25 0.65 1.16
N LEU A 812 -37.99 -0.11 2.23
CA LEU A 812 -37.17 0.31 3.36
C LEU A 812 -35.69 0.41 3.00
N GLU A 813 -35.18 -0.49 2.16
CA GLU A 813 -33.79 -0.45 1.66
C GLU A 813 -33.48 0.90 0.98
N LYS A 814 -34.47 1.47 0.28
CA LYS A 814 -34.34 2.76 -0.40
C LYS A 814 -34.43 3.96 0.56
N SER A 815 -35.11 3.83 1.70
CA SER A 815 -35.41 4.94 2.60
C SER A 815 -34.54 5.00 3.86
N CYS A 816 -33.98 3.87 4.32
CA CYS A 816 -33.31 3.79 5.62
C CYS A 816 -31.85 4.28 5.64
N GLY A 817 -31.15 4.21 4.50
CA GLY A 817 -29.75 4.66 4.36
C GLY A 817 -28.71 3.85 5.16
N LYS A 818 -29.11 2.68 5.69
CA LYS A 818 -28.29 1.62 6.30
C LYS A 818 -28.76 0.27 5.73
N GLU A 819 -28.14 -0.83 6.14
CA GLU A 819 -28.52 -2.17 5.69
C GLU A 819 -29.82 -2.65 6.38
N VAL A 820 -30.81 -3.06 5.58
CA VAL A 820 -32.04 -3.72 6.05
C VAL A 820 -31.81 -5.23 5.99
N PHE A 821 -32.26 -5.97 6.99
CA PHE A 821 -32.10 -7.42 7.04
C PHE A 821 -33.32 -8.10 7.66
N ILE A 822 -33.42 -9.42 7.47
CA ILE A 822 -34.52 -10.24 7.98
C ILE A 822 -33.96 -11.30 8.92
N CYS A 823 -34.44 -11.33 10.15
CA CYS A 823 -34.14 -12.38 11.12
C CYS A 823 -35.21 -13.47 11.00
N GLN A 824 -34.84 -14.65 10.50
CA GLN A 824 -35.73 -15.81 10.38
C GLN A 824 -35.64 -16.72 11.62
N PRO A 825 -36.57 -17.67 11.82
CA PRO A 825 -36.42 -18.70 12.84
C PRO A 825 -35.06 -19.41 12.69
N GLY A 826 -34.26 -19.49 13.76
CA GLY A 826 -32.88 -19.99 13.73
C GLY A 826 -31.83 -18.88 13.70
N VAL A 827 -32.11 -17.75 13.03
CA VAL A 827 -31.21 -16.60 12.87
C VAL A 827 -31.62 -15.44 13.79
N PRO A 828 -31.05 -15.30 15.00
CA PRO A 828 -31.45 -14.25 15.93
C PRO A 828 -31.01 -12.86 15.45
N MET A 829 -31.68 -11.82 15.98
CA MET A 829 -31.17 -10.46 15.88
C MET A 829 -30.03 -10.27 16.88
N MET A 830 -28.89 -9.75 16.43
CA MET A 830 -27.76 -9.40 17.28
C MET A 830 -27.91 -7.95 17.73
N VAL A 831 -27.76 -7.70 19.03
CA VAL A 831 -27.81 -6.35 19.60
C VAL A 831 -26.59 -6.09 20.48
N ASN A 832 -25.97 -4.92 20.29
CA ASN A 832 -25.04 -4.34 21.25
C ASN A 832 -25.70 -3.12 21.87
N LEU A 833 -25.64 -2.98 23.19
CA LEU A 833 -26.28 -1.89 23.93
C LEU A 833 -25.36 -1.37 25.02
N THR A 834 -25.30 -0.06 25.23
CA THR A 834 -24.61 0.56 26.36
C THR A 834 -25.55 1.46 27.13
N CYS A 835 -25.38 1.55 28.45
CA CYS A 835 -26.10 2.52 29.29
C CYS A 835 -25.26 2.90 30.52
N ILE A 836 -25.65 3.98 31.17
CA ILE A 836 -24.99 4.51 32.38
C ILE A 836 -25.97 4.39 33.56
N MET A 837 -25.52 3.77 34.64
CA MET A 837 -26.26 3.67 35.90
C MET A 837 -26.05 4.91 36.77
N ASP A 838 -27.00 5.20 37.65
CA ASP A 838 -26.90 6.31 38.60
C ASP A 838 -25.96 6.01 39.77
N GLU A 839 -26.00 4.78 40.30
CA GLU A 839 -25.22 4.36 41.45
C GLU A 839 -24.37 3.10 41.19
N LEU A 840 -23.19 3.03 41.83
CA LEU A 840 -22.26 1.91 41.67
C LEU A 840 -22.80 0.60 42.26
N ASP A 841 -23.53 0.68 43.37
CA ASP A 841 -24.12 -0.49 44.02
C ASP A 841 -25.26 -1.07 43.17
N GLU A 842 -26.07 -0.23 42.54
CA GLU A 842 -27.12 -0.64 41.60
C GLU A 842 -26.52 -1.27 40.33
N ALA A 843 -25.43 -0.72 39.81
CA ALA A 843 -24.69 -1.29 38.69
C ALA A 843 -24.14 -2.70 39.02
N ALA A 844 -23.60 -2.88 40.23
CA ALA A 844 -23.09 -4.16 40.69
C ALA A 844 -24.23 -5.18 40.92
N GLU A 845 -25.38 -4.75 41.43
CA GLU A 845 -26.55 -5.63 41.57
C GLU A 845 -27.15 -6.03 40.22
N LEU A 846 -27.16 -5.13 39.24
CA LEU A 846 -27.57 -5.43 37.87
C LEU A 846 -26.69 -6.50 37.22
N GLU A 847 -25.37 -6.40 37.41
CA GLU A 847 -24.39 -7.39 36.93
C GLU A 847 -24.65 -8.77 37.54
N LYS A 848 -24.88 -8.84 38.86
CA LYS A 848 -25.23 -10.08 39.57
C LYS A 848 -26.57 -10.66 39.12
N GLU A 849 -27.52 -9.83 38.72
CA GLU A 849 -28.84 -10.28 38.27
C GLU A 849 -28.82 -10.89 36.87
N ILE A 850 -28.06 -10.30 35.94
CA ILE A 850 -28.05 -10.69 34.52
C ILE A 850 -27.08 -11.85 34.24
N THR A 851 -25.90 -11.81 34.84
CA THR A 851 -24.80 -12.75 34.53
C THR A 851 -25.22 -14.23 34.63
N PRO A 852 -25.95 -14.69 35.67
CA PRO A 852 -26.39 -16.08 35.75
C PRO A 852 -27.36 -16.48 34.64
N ILE A 853 -28.19 -15.55 34.15
CA ILE A 853 -29.24 -15.86 33.17
C ILE A 853 -28.65 -16.19 31.80
N TRP A 854 -27.60 -15.48 31.37
CA TRP A 854 -26.97 -15.70 30.06
C TRP A 854 -25.91 -16.81 30.06
N GLN A 855 -25.53 -17.32 31.23
CA GLN A 855 -24.63 -18.47 31.36
C GLN A 855 -25.39 -19.81 31.50
N ILE A 856 -26.72 -19.77 31.63
CA ILE A 856 -27.56 -20.98 31.69
C ILE A 856 -28.07 -21.33 30.28
N PRO A 857 -28.09 -22.62 29.87
CA PRO A 857 -28.57 -23.02 28.56
C PRO A 857 -29.97 -22.51 28.22
N ASN A 858 -30.14 -22.05 26.98
CA ASN A 858 -31.35 -21.36 26.50
C ASN A 858 -32.61 -22.23 26.49
N THR A 859 -32.45 -23.56 26.54
CA THR A 859 -33.54 -24.54 26.67
C THR A 859 -34.27 -24.46 28.01
N ALA A 860 -33.71 -23.75 28.98
CA ALA A 860 -34.28 -23.61 30.31
C ALA A 860 -35.56 -22.75 30.36
N GLY A 861 -35.81 -21.87 29.38
CA GLY A 861 -37.03 -21.04 29.34
C GLY A 861 -37.24 -20.21 30.62
N LEU A 862 -36.15 -19.68 31.18
CA LEU A 862 -36.18 -18.98 32.47
C LEU A 862 -36.99 -17.69 32.41
N ILE A 863 -37.70 -17.38 33.50
CA ILE A 863 -38.37 -16.08 33.67
C ILE A 863 -37.30 -15.00 33.78
N ALA A 864 -37.16 -14.20 32.73
CA ALA A 864 -36.25 -13.07 32.67
C ALA A 864 -36.77 -11.89 33.52
N PRO A 865 -35.88 -11.07 34.13
CA PRO A 865 -36.26 -9.89 34.91
C PRO A 865 -37.11 -8.88 34.14
N TRP A 866 -36.87 -8.74 32.83
CA TRP A 866 -37.62 -7.86 31.92
C TRP A 866 -38.92 -8.47 31.39
N HIS A 867 -39.38 -9.59 31.96
CA HIS A 867 -40.65 -10.19 31.57
C HIS A 867 -41.83 -9.32 32.07
N LYS A 868 -42.59 -8.72 31.14
CA LYS A 868 -43.65 -7.72 31.44
C LYS A 868 -44.70 -8.17 32.47
N ASN A 869 -44.95 -9.48 32.58
CA ASN A 869 -45.92 -10.08 33.50
C ASN A 869 -45.27 -10.96 34.58
N ASP A 870 -44.04 -10.67 35.03
CA ASP A 870 -43.43 -11.41 36.14
C ASP A 870 -44.23 -11.23 37.44
N ARG A 871 -44.93 -12.29 37.88
CA ARG A 871 -45.78 -12.31 39.09
C ARG A 871 -45.06 -12.80 40.33
N ARG A 872 -43.76 -13.11 40.24
CA ARG A 872 -42.98 -13.63 41.37
C ARG A 872 -42.85 -12.58 42.47
N THR A 873 -43.05 -13.00 43.71
CA THR A 873 -42.77 -12.21 44.91
C THR A 873 -41.26 -11.95 45.05
N PRO A 874 -40.83 -10.91 45.79
CA PRO A 874 -39.41 -10.65 46.04
C PRO A 874 -38.66 -11.86 46.62
N GLU A 875 -39.31 -12.62 47.51
CA GLU A 875 -38.77 -13.84 48.10
C GLU A 875 -38.57 -14.95 47.05
N GLU A 876 -39.53 -15.15 46.16
CA GLU A 876 -39.40 -16.09 45.04
C GLU A 876 -38.32 -15.66 44.05
N LYS A 877 -38.18 -14.35 43.77
CA LYS A 877 -37.10 -13.84 42.92
C LYS A 877 -35.72 -14.10 43.54
N GLN A 878 -35.58 -13.89 44.84
CA GLN A 878 -34.34 -14.17 45.56
C GLN A 878 -34.02 -15.66 45.59
N LYS A 879 -35.03 -16.52 45.82
CA LYS A 879 -34.86 -17.99 45.75
C LYS A 879 -34.37 -18.44 44.37
N HIS A 880 -35.02 -17.99 43.29
CA HIS A 880 -34.59 -18.34 41.94
C HIS A 880 -33.20 -17.78 41.60
N ARG A 881 -32.86 -16.57 42.06
CA ARG A 881 -31.51 -16.00 41.88
C ARG A 881 -30.45 -16.87 42.55
N PHE A 882 -30.69 -17.31 43.78
CA PHE A 882 -29.80 -18.20 44.52
C PHE A 882 -29.63 -19.58 43.85
N ALA A 883 -30.73 -20.14 43.33
CA ALA A 883 -30.71 -21.38 42.56
C ALA A 883 -29.87 -21.25 41.26
N ARG A 884 -30.03 -20.14 40.51
CA ARG A 884 -29.27 -19.86 39.29
C ARG A 884 -27.77 -19.68 39.55
N GLU A 885 -27.40 -18.96 40.60
CA GLU A 885 -26.00 -18.84 41.04
C GLU A 885 -25.41 -20.20 41.40
N THR A 886 -26.16 -21.05 42.10
CA THR A 886 -25.69 -22.40 42.45
C THR A 886 -25.46 -23.26 41.19
N TYR A 887 -26.39 -23.23 40.24
CA TYR A 887 -26.22 -23.93 38.96
C TYR A 887 -25.03 -23.42 38.14
N ARG A 888 -24.78 -22.09 38.16
CA ARG A 888 -23.61 -21.47 37.52
C ARG A 888 -22.30 -21.98 38.11
N LYS A 889 -22.21 -22.08 39.44
CA LYS A 889 -21.05 -22.67 40.14
C LYS A 889 -20.84 -24.14 39.74
N LEU A 890 -21.92 -24.90 39.59
CA LEU A 890 -21.88 -26.31 39.19
C LEU A 890 -21.47 -26.53 37.74
N THR A 891 -21.79 -25.61 36.83
CA THR A 891 -21.54 -25.77 35.38
C THR A 891 -20.25 -25.13 34.90
N ARG A 892 -19.72 -24.12 35.61
CA ARG A 892 -18.45 -23.48 35.29
C ARG A 892 -17.28 -24.29 35.85
N SER A 893 -16.53 -24.94 34.96
CA SER A 893 -15.46 -25.86 35.34
C SER A 893 -14.33 -25.22 36.15
N SER A 894 -14.05 -23.92 35.93
CA SER A 894 -13.01 -23.15 36.62
C SER A 894 -13.49 -22.42 37.89
N PHE A 895 -14.73 -22.61 38.34
CA PHE A 895 -15.28 -21.76 39.42
C PHE A 895 -14.45 -21.82 40.71
N LEU A 896 -14.01 -23.02 41.13
CA LEU A 896 -13.22 -23.18 42.36
C LEU A 896 -11.78 -22.66 42.17
N GLU A 897 -11.21 -22.81 40.98
CA GLU A 897 -9.92 -22.23 40.58
C GLU A 897 -9.95 -20.69 40.66
N ASP A 898 -10.96 -20.07 40.05
CA ASP A 898 -11.15 -18.61 39.97
C ASP A 898 -11.28 -17.97 41.37
N GLU A 899 -11.88 -18.68 42.33
CA GLU A 899 -12.07 -18.23 43.72
C GLU A 899 -10.92 -18.64 44.66
N GLY A 900 -9.93 -19.37 44.17
CA GLY A 900 -8.84 -19.92 45.00
C GLY A 900 -9.33 -20.90 46.07
N LEU A 901 -10.41 -21.62 45.78
CA LEU A 901 -11.06 -22.58 46.68
C LEU A 901 -10.85 -24.03 46.23
N GLU A 902 -10.13 -24.26 45.13
CA GLU A 902 -9.80 -25.60 44.64
C GLU A 902 -8.85 -26.32 45.59
N SER A 903 -9.10 -27.61 45.86
CA SER A 903 -8.26 -28.40 46.76
C SER A 903 -7.02 -28.97 46.09
N GLU A 904 -5.99 -29.26 46.89
CA GLU A 904 -4.78 -29.97 46.45
C GLU A 904 -5.11 -31.33 45.79
N GLU A 905 -6.21 -31.99 46.18
CA GLU A 905 -6.64 -33.27 45.60
C GLU A 905 -7.15 -33.10 44.16
N VAL A 906 -7.83 -31.99 43.86
CA VAL A 906 -8.30 -31.67 42.50
C VAL A 906 -7.13 -31.25 41.59
N GLU A 907 -6.18 -30.48 42.11
CA GLU A 907 -4.94 -30.14 41.41
C GLU A 907 -4.11 -31.40 41.04
N GLU A 908 -4.05 -32.37 41.95
CA GLU A 908 -3.36 -33.65 41.72
C GLU A 908 -4.03 -34.46 40.60
N ILE A 909 -5.37 -34.56 40.61
CA ILE A 909 -6.15 -35.22 39.55
C ILE A 909 -5.89 -34.55 38.19
N ASP A 910 -5.79 -33.22 38.14
CA ASP A 910 -5.50 -32.47 36.91
C ASP A 910 -4.08 -32.69 36.39
N LEU A 911 -3.11 -32.79 37.30
CA LEU A 911 -1.73 -33.10 36.95
C LEU A 911 -1.61 -34.53 36.40
N GLU A 912 -2.33 -35.49 36.97
CA GLU A 912 -2.42 -36.86 36.45
C GLU A 912 -3.10 -36.90 35.08
N PHE A 913 -4.18 -36.14 34.89
CA PHE A 913 -4.86 -36.04 33.60
C PHE A 913 -3.95 -35.48 32.50
N LYS A 914 -3.16 -34.45 32.79
CA LYS A 914 -2.17 -33.89 31.83
C LYS A 914 -1.14 -34.93 31.39
N LYS A 915 -0.64 -35.77 32.31
CA LYS A 915 0.29 -36.87 31.97
C LYS A 915 -0.37 -37.90 31.05
N LEU A 916 -1.62 -38.28 31.34
CA LEU A 916 -2.38 -39.22 30.51
C LEU A 916 -2.64 -38.65 29.10
N LEU A 917 -2.87 -37.35 28.99
CA LEU A 917 -3.05 -36.65 27.71
C LEU A 917 -1.77 -36.73 26.85
N GLU A 918 -0.60 -36.44 27.43
CA GLU A 918 0.69 -36.56 26.75
C GLU A 918 0.96 -37.99 26.28
N GLU A 919 0.65 -39.00 27.12
CA GLU A 919 0.78 -40.40 26.75
C GLU A 919 -0.19 -40.82 25.64
N SER A 920 -1.40 -40.27 25.65
CA SER A 920 -2.43 -40.54 24.64
C SER A 920 -2.03 -39.96 23.29
N GLU A 921 -1.49 -38.74 23.27
CA GLU A 921 -0.93 -38.13 22.06
C GLU A 921 0.21 -38.96 21.48
N LEU A 922 1.11 -39.46 22.34
CA LEU A 922 2.21 -40.31 21.91
C LEU A 922 1.68 -41.63 21.31
N ALA A 923 0.71 -42.28 21.97
CA ALA A 923 0.08 -43.51 21.47
C ALA A 923 -0.62 -43.31 20.12
N ARG A 924 -1.24 -42.13 19.91
CA ARG A 924 -1.84 -41.76 18.62
C ARG A 924 -0.79 -41.54 17.54
N ARG A 925 0.33 -40.88 17.86
CA ARG A 925 1.46 -40.65 16.93
C ARG A 925 2.19 -41.94 16.55
N THR A 926 2.27 -42.91 17.45
CA THR A 926 2.91 -44.20 17.21
C THR A 926 1.96 -45.25 16.60
N GLY A 927 0.67 -44.93 16.47
CA GLY A 927 -0.34 -45.83 15.90
C GLY A 927 -0.78 -46.97 16.83
N ASP A 928 -0.47 -46.91 18.12
CA ASP A 928 -0.87 -47.94 19.10
C ASP A 928 -2.34 -47.79 19.51
N LYS A 929 -3.23 -48.38 18.71
CA LYS A 929 -4.69 -48.32 18.90
C LYS A 929 -5.16 -48.92 20.23
N ARG A 930 -4.47 -49.94 20.78
CA ARG A 930 -4.85 -50.56 22.07
C ARG A 930 -4.50 -49.65 23.23
N LYS A 931 -3.28 -49.10 23.23
CA LYS A 931 -2.85 -48.14 24.25
C LYS A 931 -3.69 -46.86 24.20
N SER A 932 -4.00 -46.35 23.01
CA SER A 932 -4.88 -45.19 22.83
C SER A 932 -6.29 -45.42 23.41
N LYS A 933 -6.90 -46.59 23.18
CA LYS A 933 -8.22 -46.92 23.76
C LYS A 933 -8.19 -47.03 25.28
N MET A 934 -7.18 -47.71 25.84
CA MET A 934 -7.00 -47.83 27.28
C MET A 934 -6.78 -46.46 27.97
N LEU A 935 -5.95 -45.60 27.36
CA LEU A 935 -5.71 -44.24 27.87
C LEU A 935 -6.97 -43.37 27.77
N ALA A 936 -7.79 -43.53 26.73
CA ALA A 936 -9.08 -42.85 26.63
C ALA A 936 -10.05 -43.24 27.76
N GLU A 937 -10.09 -44.53 28.11
CA GLU A 937 -10.87 -45.02 29.26
C GLU A 937 -10.34 -44.43 30.58
N GLN A 938 -9.02 -44.43 30.79
CA GLN A 938 -8.39 -43.85 31.99
C GLN A 938 -8.63 -42.33 32.10
N MET A 939 -8.51 -41.58 31.00
CA MET A 939 -8.80 -40.15 30.97
C MET A 939 -10.26 -39.85 31.34
N SER A 940 -11.20 -40.66 30.85
CA SER A 940 -12.63 -40.54 31.20
C SER A 940 -12.88 -40.78 32.69
N GLU A 941 -12.21 -41.75 33.30
CA GLU A 941 -12.30 -41.99 34.75
C GLU A 941 -11.75 -40.83 35.57
N HIS A 942 -10.63 -40.21 35.16
CA HIS A 942 -10.04 -39.06 35.86
C HIS A 942 -10.94 -37.83 35.76
N GLN A 943 -11.52 -37.56 34.58
CA GLN A 943 -12.50 -36.49 34.41
C GLN A 943 -13.73 -36.68 35.32
N GLN A 944 -14.22 -37.92 35.44
CA GLN A 944 -15.35 -38.23 36.33
C GLN A 944 -15.01 -38.02 37.80
N LYS A 945 -13.81 -38.42 38.24
CA LYS A 945 -13.33 -38.17 39.61
C LYS A 945 -13.21 -36.67 39.89
N LYS A 946 -12.64 -35.91 38.96
CA LYS A 946 -12.54 -34.44 39.06
C LYS A 946 -13.91 -33.79 39.23
N GLU A 947 -14.86 -34.14 38.36
CA GLU A 947 -16.21 -33.57 38.38
C GLU A 947 -16.93 -33.89 39.70
N GLN A 948 -16.85 -35.14 40.19
CA GLN A 948 -17.45 -35.53 41.47
C GLN A 948 -16.87 -34.75 42.65
N LYS A 949 -15.55 -34.60 42.70
CA LYS A 949 -14.86 -33.82 43.74
C LYS A 949 -15.24 -32.35 43.69
N ARG A 950 -15.33 -31.76 42.50
CA ARG A 950 -15.78 -30.36 42.32
C ARG A 950 -17.19 -30.16 42.90
N ILE A 951 -18.12 -31.06 42.61
CA ILE A 951 -19.50 -30.97 43.13
C ILE A 951 -19.53 -31.10 44.65
N GLU A 952 -18.72 -31.99 45.23
CA GLU A 952 -18.56 -32.14 46.67
C GLU A 952 -18.01 -30.87 47.34
N GLU A 953 -16.99 -30.25 46.76
CA GLU A 953 -16.41 -28.99 47.23
C GLU A 953 -17.42 -27.84 47.17
N ILE A 954 -18.19 -27.72 46.09
CA ILE A 954 -19.28 -26.74 45.96
C ILE A 954 -20.35 -26.99 47.03
N ARG A 955 -20.71 -28.25 47.29
CA ARG A 955 -21.66 -28.63 48.35
C ARG A 955 -21.14 -28.24 49.74
N ASN A 956 -19.84 -28.35 49.98
CA ASN A 956 -19.19 -28.02 51.26
C ASN A 956 -19.15 -26.53 51.57
N LEU A 957 -19.48 -25.65 50.60
CA LEU A 957 -19.67 -24.21 50.86
C LEU A 957 -20.84 -23.92 51.83
N GLY A 958 -21.75 -24.87 52.01
CA GLY A 958 -22.85 -24.83 52.97
C GLY A 958 -24.12 -24.13 52.46
N PRO A 959 -25.26 -24.32 53.15
CA PRO A 959 -26.59 -23.89 52.68
C PRO A 959 -26.78 -22.36 52.60
N GLU A 960 -25.89 -21.58 53.22
CA GLU A 960 -25.90 -20.12 53.10
C GLU A 960 -25.32 -19.62 51.76
N LYS A 961 -24.51 -20.45 51.08
CA LYS A 961 -23.78 -20.08 49.86
C LYS A 961 -24.22 -20.84 48.61
N VAL A 962 -24.88 -21.98 48.78
CA VAL A 962 -25.38 -22.83 47.69
C VAL A 962 -26.76 -23.43 48.00
N ASP A 963 -27.55 -23.62 46.96
CA ASP A 963 -28.85 -24.29 47.00
C ASP A 963 -28.67 -25.81 46.90
N LEU A 964 -28.89 -26.51 48.02
CA LEU A 964 -28.73 -27.96 48.09
C LEU A 964 -29.74 -28.72 47.22
N GLU A 965 -30.94 -28.17 46.97
CA GLU A 965 -31.94 -28.80 46.10
C GLU A 965 -31.44 -28.81 44.65
N VAL A 966 -30.80 -27.73 44.21
CA VAL A 966 -30.20 -27.62 42.87
C VAL A 966 -29.04 -28.60 42.70
N ILE A 967 -28.15 -28.72 43.70
CA ILE A 967 -27.03 -29.67 43.64
C ILE A 967 -27.54 -31.11 43.52
N THR A 968 -28.53 -31.50 44.34
CA THR A 968 -29.11 -32.85 44.28
C THR A 968 -29.82 -33.12 42.95
N ALA A 969 -30.55 -32.15 42.40
CA ALA A 969 -31.17 -32.28 41.09
C ALA A 969 -30.12 -32.39 39.96
N TYR A 970 -29.02 -31.64 40.07
CA TYR A 970 -27.90 -31.67 39.13
C TYR A 970 -27.18 -33.02 39.09
N GLU A 971 -26.88 -33.62 40.25
CA GLU A 971 -26.28 -34.96 40.33
C GLU A 971 -27.20 -36.05 39.76
N ALA A 972 -28.51 -35.94 40.00
CA ALA A 972 -29.51 -36.85 39.43
C ALA A 972 -29.57 -36.75 37.90
N TRP A 973 -29.47 -35.53 37.37
CA TRP A 973 -29.39 -35.27 35.93
C TRP A 973 -28.09 -35.83 35.33
N GLN A 974 -26.93 -35.57 35.93
CA GLN A 974 -25.65 -36.11 35.44
C GLN A 974 -25.64 -37.64 35.42
N SER A 975 -26.22 -38.26 36.45
CA SER A 975 -26.34 -39.72 36.52
C SER A 975 -27.22 -40.29 35.41
N ALA A 976 -28.39 -39.67 35.17
CA ALA A 976 -29.30 -40.07 34.10
C ALA A 976 -28.70 -39.84 32.70
N LEU A 977 -27.99 -38.72 32.50
CA LEU A 977 -27.32 -38.40 31.24
C LEU A 977 -26.20 -39.40 30.93
N LYS A 978 -25.40 -39.76 31.93
CA LYS A 978 -24.33 -40.76 31.79
C LYS A 978 -24.87 -42.14 31.40
N GLU A 979 -25.97 -42.55 32.02
CA GLU A 979 -26.63 -43.82 31.68
C GLU A 979 -27.20 -43.78 30.25
N ALA A 980 -27.85 -42.69 29.86
CA ALA A 980 -28.35 -42.49 28.50
C ALA A 980 -27.21 -42.51 27.45
N GLN A 981 -26.09 -41.84 27.72
CA GLN A 981 -24.90 -41.84 26.85
C GLN A 981 -24.28 -43.23 26.72
N LYS A 982 -24.21 -43.99 27.81
CA LYS A 982 -23.72 -45.37 27.81
C LYS A 982 -24.61 -46.28 26.96
N GLN A 983 -25.92 -46.22 27.14
CA GLN A 983 -26.89 -46.98 26.34
C GLN A 983 -26.86 -46.57 24.87
N ARG A 984 -26.69 -45.26 24.59
CA ARG A 984 -26.49 -44.73 23.24
C ARG A 984 -25.21 -45.28 22.61
N ALA A 985 -24.08 -45.28 23.31
CA ALA A 985 -22.82 -45.86 22.82
C ALA A 985 -22.91 -47.37 22.54
N GLU A 986 -23.74 -48.11 23.29
CA GLU A 986 -24.00 -49.53 23.04
C GLU A 986 -24.83 -49.78 21.77
N LEU A 987 -25.72 -48.85 21.38
CA LEU A 987 -26.43 -48.87 20.10
C LEU A 987 -25.52 -48.55 18.90
N PHE A 988 -24.45 -47.78 19.13
CA PHE A 988 -23.50 -47.34 18.10
C PHE A 988 -22.21 -48.17 18.09
N LYS A 989 -22.33 -49.50 18.07
CA LYS A 989 -21.19 -50.39 17.82
C LYS A 989 -21.07 -50.66 16.32
N PRO A 990 -19.99 -50.22 15.63
CA PRO A 990 -19.82 -50.42 14.19
C PRO A 990 -19.87 -51.90 13.78
N GLU A 991 -19.55 -52.80 14.72
CA GLU A 991 -19.59 -54.26 14.54
C GLU A 991 -21.01 -54.85 14.45
N THR A 992 -22.05 -54.09 14.82
CA THR A 992 -23.44 -54.58 14.88
C THR A 992 -24.27 -54.29 13.62
N GLY A 993 -23.76 -53.49 12.68
CA GLY A 993 -24.44 -53.17 11.42
C GLY A 993 -25.74 -52.36 11.55
N ILE A 994 -26.04 -51.82 12.74
CA ILE A 994 -27.26 -51.06 13.02
C ILE A 994 -27.10 -49.63 12.46
N LYS A 995 -27.99 -49.23 11.54
CA LYS A 995 -28.07 -47.84 11.04
C LYS A 995 -28.48 -46.88 12.15
N TYR A 996 -27.95 -45.65 12.11
CA TYR A 996 -28.30 -44.57 13.04
C TYR A 996 -29.81 -44.30 13.04
N ASP A 997 -30.45 -44.52 14.19
CA ASP A 997 -31.87 -44.23 14.41
C ASP A 997 -31.98 -42.98 15.30
N PRO A 998 -32.25 -41.79 14.70
CA PRO A 998 -32.36 -40.54 15.45
C PRO A 998 -33.52 -40.54 16.46
N VAL A 999 -34.59 -41.30 16.21
CA VAL A 999 -35.77 -41.35 17.08
C VAL A 999 -35.41 -42.11 18.35
N LYS A 1000 -34.81 -43.29 18.22
CA LYS A 1000 -34.38 -44.11 19.35
C LYS A 1000 -33.27 -43.44 20.16
N ALA A 1001 -32.35 -42.73 19.50
CA ALA A 1001 -31.32 -41.94 20.18
C ALA A 1001 -31.91 -40.80 21.02
N LYS A 1002 -33.01 -40.18 20.56
CA LYS A 1002 -33.76 -39.16 21.29
C LYS A 1002 -34.55 -39.74 22.46
N GLU A 1003 -35.18 -40.90 22.28
CA GLU A 1003 -35.90 -41.60 23.36
C GLU A 1003 -35.00 -41.92 24.57
N LEU A 1004 -33.75 -42.32 24.32
CA LEU A 1004 -32.79 -42.60 25.39
C LEU A 1004 -32.40 -41.38 26.23
N LEU A 1005 -32.50 -40.17 25.67
CA LEU A 1005 -32.19 -38.93 26.38
C LEU A 1005 -33.36 -38.43 27.23
N GLN A 1006 -34.60 -38.89 27.00
CA GLN A 1006 -35.79 -38.42 27.72
C GLN A 1006 -35.69 -38.48 29.25
N PRO A 1007 -35.13 -39.54 29.89
CA PRO A 1007 -34.98 -39.56 31.33
C PRO A 1007 -34.04 -38.47 31.86
N ALA A 1008 -32.97 -38.18 31.11
CA ALA A 1008 -32.05 -37.09 31.45
C ALA A 1008 -32.72 -35.73 31.22
N GLU A 1009 -33.43 -35.54 30.10
CA GLU A 1009 -34.19 -34.32 29.83
C GLU A 1009 -35.23 -34.05 30.93
N ALA A 1010 -35.95 -35.07 31.39
CA ALA A 1010 -36.91 -34.94 32.50
C ALA A 1010 -36.25 -34.47 33.80
N LYS A 1011 -35.05 -34.98 34.13
CA LYS A 1011 -34.26 -34.52 35.27
C LYS A 1011 -33.69 -33.12 35.09
N GLN A 1012 -33.36 -32.75 33.87
CA GLN A 1012 -32.95 -31.39 33.55
C GLN A 1012 -34.10 -30.39 33.76
N GLN A 1013 -35.34 -30.76 33.42
CA GLN A 1013 -36.53 -29.94 33.67
C GLN A 1013 -36.80 -29.71 35.16
N GLU A 1014 -36.47 -30.66 36.04
CA GLU A 1014 -36.55 -30.46 37.49
C GLU A 1014 -35.62 -29.32 37.95
N ILE A 1015 -34.40 -29.24 37.40
CA ILE A 1015 -33.44 -28.16 37.69
C ILE A 1015 -33.95 -26.82 37.17
N PHE A 1016 -34.50 -26.78 35.96
CA PHE A 1016 -35.05 -25.55 35.37
C PHE A 1016 -36.23 -24.99 36.17
N LYS A 1017 -37.09 -25.85 36.71
CA LYS A 1017 -38.17 -25.44 37.63
C LYS A 1017 -37.62 -24.77 38.88
N LEU A 1018 -36.56 -25.31 39.49
CA LEU A 1018 -35.91 -24.71 40.67
C LEU A 1018 -35.29 -23.33 40.36
N MET A 1019 -34.90 -23.08 39.11
CA MET A 1019 -34.35 -21.79 38.66
C MET A 1019 -35.42 -20.78 38.18
N GLY A 1020 -36.70 -21.13 38.25
CA GLY A 1020 -37.81 -20.27 37.86
C GLY A 1020 -38.02 -20.23 36.34
N GLN A 1021 -38.48 -21.35 35.80
CA GLN A 1021 -38.87 -21.55 34.39
C GLN A 1021 -40.32 -21.12 34.11
N LEU A 1022 -40.59 -20.62 32.89
CA LEU A 1022 -41.94 -20.32 32.41
C LEU A 1022 -42.77 -21.61 32.20
N PRO A 1023 -44.10 -21.59 32.37
CA PRO A 1023 -44.94 -22.76 32.06
C PRO A 1023 -44.71 -23.17 30.59
N GLN A 1024 -44.27 -24.41 30.35
CA GLN A 1024 -44.11 -24.92 28.98
C GLN A 1024 -45.49 -25.19 28.37
N ASP A 1025 -45.77 -24.59 27.22
CA ASP A 1025 -46.85 -25.01 26.31
C ASP A 1025 -46.24 -26.07 25.37
N GLU A 1026 -46.82 -27.27 25.33
CA GLU A 1026 -46.36 -28.38 24.47
C GLU A 1026 -46.36 -28.00 22.98
N ASN A 1027 -47.12 -26.97 22.58
CA ASN A 1027 -47.18 -26.49 21.19
C ASN A 1027 -46.30 -25.26 20.90
N ASN A 1028 -45.67 -24.64 21.90
CA ASN A 1028 -44.85 -23.42 21.71
C ASN A 1028 -43.60 -23.42 22.62
N PRO A 1029 -42.48 -24.01 22.17
CA PRO A 1029 -41.34 -24.33 23.04
C PRO A 1029 -40.43 -23.13 23.39
N THR A 1030 -40.60 -21.95 22.79
CA THR A 1030 -39.79 -20.75 23.10
C THR A 1030 -40.67 -19.56 23.47
N PRO A 1031 -40.55 -19.02 24.70
CA PRO A 1031 -41.32 -17.84 25.09
C PRO A 1031 -40.91 -16.59 24.28
N PRO A 1032 -41.86 -15.68 23.95
CA PRO A 1032 -41.65 -14.56 23.02
C PRO A 1032 -40.73 -13.43 23.52
N LEU A 1033 -40.19 -13.51 24.73
CA LEU A 1033 -39.43 -12.43 25.40
C LEU A 1033 -38.00 -12.85 25.81
N VAL A 1034 -37.50 -13.98 25.31
CA VAL A 1034 -36.20 -14.53 25.71
C VAL A 1034 -35.07 -13.86 24.93
N ILE A 1035 -34.11 -13.24 25.63
CA ILE A 1035 -32.77 -13.03 25.08
C ILE A 1035 -32.04 -14.35 25.24
N LYS A 1036 -31.63 -14.95 24.12
CA LYS A 1036 -30.96 -16.25 24.07
C LYS A 1036 -29.64 -16.19 24.82
N SER A 1037 -28.75 -15.29 24.45
CA SER A 1037 -27.43 -15.15 25.08
C SER A 1037 -26.96 -13.71 25.01
N GLY A 1038 -25.95 -13.39 25.80
CA GLY A 1038 -25.38 -12.05 25.88
C GLY A 1038 -24.17 -12.04 26.79
N HIS A 1039 -23.32 -11.03 26.62
CA HIS A 1039 -22.21 -10.75 27.52
C HIS A 1039 -22.40 -9.38 28.14
N LEU A 1040 -22.21 -9.29 29.46
CA LEU A 1040 -22.24 -8.03 30.20
C LEU A 1040 -20.86 -7.70 30.70
N THR A 1041 -20.42 -6.49 30.40
CA THR A 1041 -19.17 -5.90 30.87
C THR A 1041 -19.51 -4.63 31.66
N ARG A 1042 -18.95 -4.47 32.86
CA ARG A 1042 -19.15 -3.30 33.70
C ARG A 1042 -17.85 -2.53 33.92
N ALA A 1043 -17.85 -1.26 33.53
CA ALA A 1043 -16.76 -0.32 33.79
C ALA A 1043 -17.28 0.84 34.67
N GLY A 1044 -17.22 0.67 35.99
CA GLY A 1044 -17.82 1.61 36.94
C GLY A 1044 -19.35 1.66 36.80
N LEU A 1045 -19.87 2.82 36.37
CA LEU A 1045 -21.30 3.06 36.10
C LEU A 1045 -21.72 2.70 34.66
N LEU A 1046 -20.76 2.50 33.76
CA LEU A 1046 -21.03 2.13 32.37
C LEU A 1046 -21.29 0.62 32.29
N MET A 1047 -22.48 0.27 31.82
CA MET A 1047 -22.87 -1.10 31.50
C MET A 1047 -22.80 -1.29 29.98
N THR A 1048 -22.07 -2.30 29.54
CA THR A 1048 -21.94 -2.67 28.12
C THR A 1048 -22.47 -4.07 27.92
N PHE A 1049 -23.54 -4.19 27.15
CA PHE A 1049 -24.19 -5.43 26.76
C PHE A 1049 -23.79 -5.78 25.33
N ASN A 1050 -23.00 -6.82 25.17
CA ASN A 1050 -22.46 -7.26 23.89
C ASN A 1050 -23.10 -8.56 23.43
N PHE A 1051 -23.22 -8.72 22.11
CA PHE A 1051 -23.65 -9.95 21.46
C PHE A 1051 -25.01 -10.48 21.96
N LEU A 1052 -25.95 -9.59 22.27
CA LEU A 1052 -27.28 -9.99 22.70
C LEU A 1052 -27.99 -10.69 21.54
N GLN A 1053 -28.27 -11.98 21.69
CA GLN A 1053 -29.05 -12.75 20.73
C GLN A 1053 -30.52 -12.66 21.07
N ILE A 1054 -31.30 -11.98 20.23
CA ILE A 1054 -32.73 -11.76 20.44
C ILE A 1054 -33.50 -12.48 19.31
N PRO A 1055 -34.10 -13.65 19.58
CA PRO A 1055 -34.84 -14.42 18.57
C PRO A 1055 -36.05 -13.67 18.01
N ASN A 1056 -36.78 -12.97 18.87
CA ASN A 1056 -37.88 -12.09 18.46
C ASN A 1056 -37.50 -10.64 18.75
N GLY A 1057 -36.94 -9.97 17.75
CA GLY A 1057 -36.48 -8.60 17.89
C GLY A 1057 -37.61 -7.61 18.21
N ALA A 1058 -38.81 -7.82 17.64
CA ALA A 1058 -39.93 -6.90 17.73
C ALA A 1058 -40.56 -6.79 19.14
N THR A 1059 -40.40 -7.83 19.97
CA THR A 1059 -40.89 -7.88 21.36
C THR A 1059 -39.75 -7.89 22.38
N GLY A 1060 -38.64 -8.59 22.10
CA GLY A 1060 -37.54 -8.80 23.05
C GLY A 1060 -36.70 -7.56 23.29
N LEU A 1061 -36.28 -6.86 22.22
CA LEU A 1061 -35.44 -5.66 22.34
C LEU A 1061 -36.16 -4.51 23.07
N PRO A 1062 -37.42 -4.15 22.73
CA PRO A 1062 -38.15 -3.13 23.46
C PRO A 1062 -38.36 -3.47 24.94
N ALA A 1063 -38.71 -4.72 25.27
CA ALA A 1063 -38.92 -5.13 26.66
C ALA A 1063 -37.64 -5.03 27.50
N PHE A 1064 -36.50 -5.42 26.93
CA PHE A 1064 -35.21 -5.31 27.61
C PHE A 1064 -34.81 -3.85 27.85
N ALA A 1065 -34.93 -3.00 26.83
CA ALA A 1065 -34.58 -1.58 26.95
C ALA A 1065 -35.51 -0.83 27.92
N GLU A 1066 -36.83 -1.11 27.91
CA GLU A 1066 -37.77 -0.55 28.87
C GLU A 1066 -37.46 -0.97 30.31
N TRP A 1067 -37.03 -2.22 30.52
CA TRP A 1067 -36.62 -2.69 31.84
C TRP A 1067 -35.35 -1.99 32.33
N LEU A 1068 -34.35 -1.79 31.46
CA LEU A 1068 -33.17 -0.98 31.79
C LEU A 1068 -33.56 0.44 32.20
N CYS A 1069 -34.51 1.05 31.49
CA CYS A 1069 -35.05 2.37 31.86
C CYS A 1069 -35.72 2.37 33.25
N GLN A 1070 -36.43 1.30 33.62
CA GLN A 1070 -37.04 1.17 34.95
C GLN A 1070 -36.00 1.06 36.07
N LEU A 1071 -34.80 0.56 35.76
CA LEU A 1071 -33.67 0.47 36.67
C LEU A 1071 -32.84 1.77 36.74
N GLY A 1072 -33.28 2.86 36.10
CA GLY A 1072 -32.57 4.13 36.14
C GLY A 1072 -31.42 4.24 35.13
N CYS A 1073 -31.33 3.35 34.14
CA CYS A 1073 -30.31 3.46 33.10
C CYS A 1073 -30.50 4.73 32.25
N MET A 1074 -29.48 5.58 32.21
CA MET A 1074 -29.40 6.78 31.37
C MET A 1074 -28.52 6.54 30.13
N ASP A 1075 -28.59 7.46 29.17
CA ASP A 1075 -27.75 7.49 27.96
C ASP A 1075 -27.68 6.14 27.23
N ILE A 1076 -28.83 5.48 27.07
CA ILE A 1076 -28.91 4.19 26.40
C ILE A 1076 -28.55 4.39 24.92
N THR A 1077 -27.53 3.69 24.45
CA THR A 1077 -27.23 3.58 23.01
C THR A 1077 -27.21 2.14 22.55
N TYR A 1078 -27.62 1.88 21.31
CA TYR A 1078 -27.73 0.52 20.78
C TYR A 1078 -27.33 0.41 19.30
N GLY A 1079 -27.03 -0.81 18.89
CA GLY A 1079 -26.70 -1.19 17.52
C GLY A 1079 -27.29 -2.56 17.24
N VAL A 1080 -27.82 -2.75 16.03
CA VAL A 1080 -28.47 -3.99 15.59
C VAL A 1080 -27.78 -4.54 14.36
N SER A 1081 -27.65 -5.85 14.28
CA SER A 1081 -27.17 -6.57 13.10
C SER A 1081 -27.84 -7.94 12.98
N GLN A 1082 -27.70 -8.59 11.83
CA GLN A 1082 -28.17 -9.96 11.65
C GLN A 1082 -27.23 -10.95 12.36
N GLY A 1083 -27.79 -11.99 12.98
CA GLY A 1083 -27.02 -13.13 13.49
C GLY A 1083 -26.71 -14.17 12.41
N TYR A 1084 -26.06 -15.26 12.81
CA TYR A 1084 -25.79 -16.42 11.96
C TYR A 1084 -26.55 -17.64 12.49
N ASP A 1085 -26.95 -18.55 11.60
CA ASP A 1085 -27.50 -19.85 11.99
C ASP A 1085 -26.34 -20.80 12.30
N PHE A 1086 -26.24 -21.29 13.53
CA PHE A 1086 -25.21 -22.26 13.92
C PHE A 1086 -25.72 -23.71 13.84
N ASP A 1087 -27.02 -23.94 13.66
CA ASP A 1087 -27.62 -25.28 13.69
C ASP A 1087 -27.68 -25.92 12.28
N LEU A 1088 -27.60 -25.13 11.20
CA LEU A 1088 -27.61 -25.63 9.81
C LEU A 1088 -26.28 -26.26 9.36
N ASP A 1089 -25.13 -25.69 9.75
CA ASP A 1089 -23.82 -26.20 9.30
C ASP A 1089 -23.50 -27.59 9.87
N ILE A 1090 -23.95 -27.92 11.09
CA ILE A 1090 -23.71 -29.24 11.71
C ILE A 1090 -24.55 -30.34 11.03
N ALA A 1091 -25.72 -30.00 10.49
CA ALA A 1091 -26.57 -30.95 9.77
C ALA A 1091 -26.03 -31.25 8.36
N GLU A 1092 -25.49 -30.25 7.64
CA GLU A 1092 -24.84 -30.46 6.34
C GLU A 1092 -23.48 -31.17 6.47
N GLU A 1093 -22.69 -30.91 7.53
CA GLU A 1093 -21.44 -31.65 7.76
C GLU A 1093 -21.69 -33.13 8.11
N LEU A 1094 -22.76 -33.44 8.86
CA LEU A 1094 -23.11 -34.82 9.23
C LEU A 1094 -23.77 -35.65 8.11
N GLU A 1095 -24.29 -35.01 7.06
CA GLU A 1095 -24.81 -35.71 5.86
C GLU A 1095 -23.75 -35.90 4.77
N SER A 1096 -22.58 -35.26 4.87
CA SER A 1096 -21.54 -35.28 3.82
C SER A 1096 -20.40 -36.30 3.99
N GLU A 1097 -20.37 -37.07 5.08
CA GLU A 1097 -19.40 -38.16 5.25
C GLU A 1097 -19.86 -39.46 4.55
N ASP A 1098 -19.66 -39.53 3.24
CA ASP A 1098 -19.70 -40.78 2.47
C ASP A 1098 -18.41 -41.59 2.73
N PRO A 1099 -18.45 -42.85 3.22
CA PRO A 1099 -17.27 -43.58 3.71
C PRO A 1099 -16.41 -44.20 2.59
N GLN A 1100 -16.07 -43.45 1.54
CA GLN A 1100 -15.25 -43.95 0.41
C GLN A 1100 -13.84 -43.37 0.29
N ASP A 1101 -13.44 -42.36 1.07
CA ASP A 1101 -12.14 -41.69 0.87
C ASP A 1101 -10.98 -42.09 1.81
N GLU A 1102 -11.14 -43.12 2.66
CA GLU A 1102 -10.01 -43.68 3.47
C GLU A 1102 -9.28 -44.87 2.82
N ALA A 1103 -9.32 -45.01 1.49
CA ALA A 1103 -8.70 -46.14 0.80
C ALA A 1103 -7.85 -45.78 -0.42
N MET A 1104 -7.06 -44.70 -0.40
CA MET A 1104 -5.88 -44.60 -1.29
C MET A 1104 -4.82 -43.63 -0.78
N ASN A 1105 -3.84 -44.15 -0.04
CA ASN A 1105 -2.48 -43.61 -0.13
C ASN A 1105 -1.44 -44.70 0.15
N GLY A 1106 -0.98 -45.34 -0.92
CA GLY A 1106 0.08 -46.33 -0.87
C GLY A 1106 0.29 -47.04 -2.20
N GLN A 1107 1.04 -46.41 -3.12
CA GLN A 1107 2.11 -46.98 -3.96
C GLN A 1107 2.19 -46.37 -5.36
N GLU A 1108 3.44 -46.18 -5.77
CA GLU A 1108 3.96 -45.61 -7.02
C GLU A 1108 3.49 -46.35 -8.29
N ALA A 1109 3.26 -45.61 -9.38
CA ALA A 1109 3.88 -45.83 -10.70
C ALA A 1109 3.40 -44.80 -11.75
N ASP A 1110 4.35 -44.33 -12.56
CA ASP A 1110 4.22 -43.42 -13.71
C ASP A 1110 3.61 -44.12 -14.98
N PRO A 1111 3.33 -43.40 -16.10
CA PRO A 1111 2.09 -43.46 -16.89
C PRO A 1111 2.24 -44.29 -18.19
N PRO A 1112 1.22 -44.45 -19.07
CA PRO A 1112 1.05 -43.44 -20.14
C PRO A 1112 -0.34 -43.32 -20.83
N ASP A 1113 -0.44 -42.24 -21.62
CA ASP A 1113 -1.09 -42.06 -22.94
C ASP A 1113 -2.61 -42.18 -23.15
N LYS A 1114 -3.15 -41.03 -23.62
CA LYS A 1114 -3.90 -40.80 -24.87
C LYS A 1114 -5.23 -41.51 -25.15
N ASN A 1115 -6.13 -40.68 -25.69
CA ASN A 1115 -7.26 -40.99 -26.56
C ASN A 1115 -8.44 -41.63 -25.80
N ASP A 1116 -9.69 -41.23 -25.90
CA ASP A 1116 -10.48 -40.57 -26.94
C ASP A 1116 -11.67 -39.89 -26.20
N VAL A 1117 -12.14 -38.69 -26.58
CA VAL A 1117 -13.29 -38.51 -27.51
C VAL A 1117 -14.44 -39.44 -27.10
N GLU A 1118 -15.58 -38.96 -26.60
CA GLU A 1118 -16.62 -38.36 -27.42
C GLU A 1118 -17.80 -37.89 -26.52
N THR A 1119 -18.27 -36.68 -26.78
CA THR A 1119 -19.68 -36.25 -26.85
C THR A 1119 -20.73 -36.70 -25.80
N LYS A 1120 -21.40 -35.71 -25.18
CA LYS A 1120 -22.76 -35.22 -25.54
C LYS A 1120 -23.22 -34.25 -24.44
N GLU A 1121 -23.57 -33.01 -24.80
CA GLU A 1121 -24.97 -32.56 -25.05
C GLU A 1121 -25.85 -32.86 -23.83
N GLU A 1122 -26.63 -31.99 -23.23
CA GLU A 1122 -27.18 -30.66 -23.51
C GLU A 1122 -28.26 -30.48 -22.41
N ASN A 1123 -28.74 -29.24 -22.24
CA ASN A 1123 -29.93 -28.85 -21.47
C ASN A 1123 -29.78 -28.82 -19.94
N LYS A 1124 -29.77 -27.64 -19.30
CA LYS A 1124 -30.76 -26.54 -19.23
C LYS A 1124 -31.80 -26.76 -18.13
N GLU A 1125 -31.92 -25.69 -17.35
CA GLU A 1125 -33.11 -25.23 -16.61
C GLU A 1125 -33.50 -26.07 -15.38
N GLU A 1126 -33.09 -25.62 -14.19
CA GLU A 1126 -33.89 -24.81 -13.26
C GLU A 1126 -33.00 -24.06 -12.27
#